data_AF-A0AAV0JQR7-F1
#
_entry.id   AF-A0AAV0JQR7-F1
#
_cell.length_a   1.000
_cell.length_b   1.000
_cell.length_c   1.000
_cell.angle_alpha   90.00
_cell.angle_beta   90.00
_cell.angle_gamma   90.00
#
_symmetry.space_group_name_H-M   'P 1'
#
loop_
_entity.id
_entity.type
_entity.pdbx_description
1 polymer ?
#
loop_
_entity_poly.entity_id
_entity_poly.type
_entity_poly.pdbx_seq_one_letter_code
_entity_poly.pdbx_strand_id
1 'polypeptide(L)'
;MVIGTSSRVFNGSSHLSSLAPPTSPGHRKPSSIFPSNAFLRFSSPSPRRYCSCSISEPKMRKDDARVFELSNLTALSPLDGRYWSKVKDLSPYMSEYGLIYYRVLVEIKWLLKLSQIPEISEVPEFSQDAHSFLEAVIDGFSVDDAMQVKNIERTTNHDVKAVEYFLKEKCGSHPEIAKVSEFFHFACTSEDINNLAHGLMLKEALSGVIYPAMDELIKEISSMAERYASIPMLSRTHGQPASPTTLGKEMAVFAARLSDQRQEISQVKIKGKFAGAVGNYNAHISAYPDIDWPQISKEFVESLGLFFNPYVTQIEPHDYMARLFYGITLFNTILIGFDRDIWGYISNVYFKQITKAGEIGSSTMPHKVNPIDFENSEGNLGKANGNLSHLSEKLPISRFQRDLTDSTVLRNMGEGLGHSLLAYKSTLQGIGKLQVNEARLARDLDQWWEVLAEPIQTVMRRYGVPEPYEKLKELTRGRDVTKDSIREFIEGLELPEEAKSYLLELTPHNYIGAAAELARTVGLPDNVADPEVETHHIDQRKRKYGDFQSRMETGIAYCGRGVSMPSQHSKSLVSPSSISPSFSSRSLKSSSLFGEALKLVPRSSSSFKVSKAKSTSLITRSEIGDSLEEFLKKATTDKGLMRVLTCMGEAIRTIGYKVRTASCGGTACVNSFGDEQLAVDMLADKLLFEALEHSHFCKYACSEEVPELQDMGGPVEGGFSVAFDPLDGSSIVDTNFAVGTIFGVWPGDKLTGVTGGDQVAAAMGVYGPRTTYVLAIKGFPGTHEFLLLDEGKWQHVKETTDIGEGKLFSPGNLRATFDNPDYDKLINYYVKEKYTLRYTGGMVPDVNQIIVKEKGIFTNVISPTTKAKLRLLFEVAPLGLLIENAGGYSSDGHQSILDKEIKELDERTQVAYGSKEEIIRFEETLYGKSRLKEAGGVPVGAAA
;
A
#
# COMPACT_ATOMS: atom_id res chain seq x y z
N MET A 1 -50.05 -44.47 -32.27
CA MET A 1 -50.02 -45.91 -32.59
C MET A 1 -49.14 -46.61 -31.54
N VAL A 2 -49.77 -47.12 -30.48
CA VAL A 2 -49.60 -48.47 -29.87
C VAL A 2 -48.18 -49.09 -29.78
N ILE A 3 -47.70 -49.27 -28.51
CA ILE A 3 -46.97 -50.42 -27.89
C ILE A 3 -45.55 -50.75 -28.45
N GLY A 4 -44.48 -51.12 -27.73
CA GLY A 4 -44.20 -51.49 -26.33
C GLY A 4 -43.03 -52.51 -26.28
N THR A 5 -42.30 -52.53 -25.15
CA THR A 5 -41.44 -53.63 -24.56
C THR A 5 -40.16 -54.09 -25.30
N SER A 6 -38.94 -53.94 -24.71
CA SER A 6 -38.20 -54.84 -23.77
C SER A 6 -37.70 -56.15 -24.45
N SER A 7 -36.48 -56.71 -24.35
CA SER A 7 -35.41 -56.76 -23.32
C SER A 7 -34.20 -57.58 -23.84
N ARG A 8 -32.95 -57.32 -23.37
CA ARG A 8 -31.88 -58.26 -22.87
C ARG A 8 -31.43 -59.48 -23.75
N VAL A 9 -30.17 -59.97 -23.87
CA VAL A 9 -28.95 -59.99 -23.03
C VAL A 9 -27.83 -60.90 -23.66
N PHE A 10 -26.56 -60.73 -23.18
CA PHE A 10 -25.40 -61.65 -23.01
C PHE A 10 -24.25 -61.90 -24.04
N ASN A 11 -23.01 -61.69 -23.52
CA ASN A 11 -21.71 -62.42 -23.59
C ASN A 11 -21.05 -62.76 -24.95
N GLY A 12 -19.72 -62.78 -25.12
CA GLY A 12 -18.56 -62.61 -24.24
C GLY A 12 -17.25 -63.05 -24.97
N SER A 13 -16.08 -62.86 -24.31
CA SER A 13 -14.76 -63.53 -24.53
C SER A 13 -14.04 -63.41 -25.91
N SER A 14 -12.71 -63.44 -26.12
CA SER A 14 -11.48 -63.49 -25.31
C SER A 14 -10.26 -63.49 -26.28
N HIS A 15 -9.17 -62.82 -25.88
CA HIS A 15 -7.73 -63.15 -26.03
C HIS A 15 -6.98 -63.40 -27.37
N LEU A 16 -5.86 -62.65 -27.47
CA LEU A 16 -4.45 -63.02 -27.76
C LEU A 16 -3.98 -63.37 -29.19
N SER A 17 -3.10 -62.49 -29.72
CA SER A 17 -1.66 -62.74 -30.05
C SER A 17 -1.45 -63.04 -31.56
N SER A 18 -0.41 -62.65 -32.30
CA SER A 18 1.02 -62.47 -31.99
C SER A 18 1.80 -61.84 -33.19
N LEU A 19 2.94 -61.20 -32.87
CA LEU A 19 4.26 -61.23 -33.54
C LEU A 19 4.51 -60.78 -35.01
N ALA A 20 5.12 -59.58 -35.13
CA ALA A 20 6.51 -59.28 -35.59
C ALA A 20 7.00 -59.57 -37.06
N PRO A 21 8.15 -58.98 -37.51
CA PRO A 21 8.36 -58.27 -38.81
C PRO A 21 9.36 -59.09 -39.71
N PRO A 22 10.28 -58.59 -40.60
CA PRO A 22 10.75 -57.24 -40.99
C PRO A 22 11.07 -57.03 -42.51
N THR A 23 11.60 -55.86 -42.90
CA THR A 23 12.86 -55.65 -43.67
C THR A 23 12.93 -54.30 -44.40
N SER A 24 14.06 -53.62 -44.22
CA SER A 24 14.59 -52.40 -44.90
C SER A 24 15.34 -52.81 -46.21
N PRO A 25 16.19 -52.02 -46.94
CA PRO A 25 16.78 -50.67 -46.68
C PRO A 25 17.09 -49.74 -47.91
N GLY A 26 17.66 -48.56 -47.63
CA GLY A 26 18.62 -47.80 -48.48
C GLY A 26 18.01 -46.75 -49.43
N HIS A 27 18.58 -45.57 -49.74
CA HIS A 27 19.92 -45.00 -49.55
C HIS A 27 19.88 -43.44 -49.63
N ARG A 28 21.05 -42.81 -49.38
CA ARG A 28 21.32 -41.39 -49.07
C ARG A 28 21.45 -40.45 -50.31
N LYS A 29 21.07 -39.16 -50.12
CA LYS A 29 21.64 -37.80 -50.48
C LYS A 29 22.77 -37.67 -51.55
N PRO A 30 23.16 -36.48 -52.14
CA PRO A 30 23.01 -35.06 -51.68
C PRO A 30 22.88 -33.92 -52.76
N SER A 31 22.94 -32.66 -52.28
CA SER A 31 23.52 -31.39 -52.84
C SER A 31 22.78 -30.47 -53.83
N SER A 32 22.22 -29.37 -53.28
CA SER A 32 22.41 -27.92 -53.54
C SER A 32 22.72 -27.35 -54.95
N ILE A 33 22.01 -26.29 -55.35
CA ILE A 33 22.49 -24.90 -55.63
C ILE A 33 21.42 -24.07 -56.40
N PHE A 34 21.19 -22.83 -55.93
CA PHE A 34 20.40 -21.68 -56.47
C PHE A 34 21.02 -21.07 -57.76
N PRO A 35 20.54 -19.96 -58.40
CA PRO A 35 19.30 -19.16 -58.25
C PRO A 35 18.61 -18.75 -59.59
N SER A 36 17.46 -18.06 -59.52
CA SER A 36 17.21 -16.85 -60.35
C SER A 36 16.04 -16.01 -59.80
N ASN A 37 16.18 -14.70 -59.94
CA ASN A 37 15.34 -13.62 -59.39
C ASN A 37 13.97 -13.48 -60.09
N ALA A 38 12.94 -13.09 -59.33
CA ALA A 38 11.86 -12.24 -59.85
C ALA A 38 11.15 -11.47 -58.71
N PHE A 39 11.26 -10.15 -58.75
CA PHE A 39 10.35 -9.19 -58.13
C PHE A 39 8.94 -9.39 -58.67
N LEU A 40 7.89 -9.22 -57.86
CA LEU A 40 6.60 -8.65 -58.31
C LEU A 40 5.69 -8.23 -57.15
N ARG A 41 4.94 -7.17 -57.43
CA ARG A 41 4.14 -6.30 -56.55
C ARG A 41 2.88 -6.97 -55.99
N PHE A 42 2.46 -6.43 -54.84
CA PHE A 42 1.17 -6.66 -54.21
C PHE A 42 -0.02 -6.18 -55.06
N SER A 43 -0.99 -7.06 -55.21
CA SER A 43 -2.40 -6.74 -55.49
C SER A 43 -3.28 -7.63 -54.61
N SER A 44 -4.30 -7.02 -54.02
CA SER A 44 -5.29 -7.61 -53.12
C SER A 44 -6.02 -8.83 -53.70
N PRO A 45 -6.41 -9.80 -52.86
CA PRO A 45 -7.73 -10.41 -53.05
C PRO A 45 -8.52 -10.66 -51.77
N SER A 46 -9.83 -10.43 -51.90
CA SER A 46 -10.92 -10.89 -51.05
C SER A 46 -11.20 -12.42 -51.24
N PRO A 47 -12.23 -12.97 -50.60
CA PRO A 47 -12.18 -13.76 -49.38
C PRO A 47 -12.25 -15.27 -49.66
N ARG A 48 -11.53 -16.09 -48.87
CA ARG A 48 -11.74 -17.55 -48.84
C ARG A 48 -12.04 -18.04 -47.44
N ARG A 49 -13.14 -18.80 -47.39
CA ARG A 49 -13.75 -19.54 -46.28
C ARG A 49 -12.72 -20.09 -45.30
N TYR A 50 -12.80 -19.66 -44.04
CA TYR A 50 -12.14 -20.33 -42.93
C TYR A 50 -12.85 -21.64 -42.63
N CYS A 51 -12.05 -22.70 -42.60
CA CYS A 51 -12.42 -24.02 -42.13
C CYS A 51 -12.71 -23.91 -40.62
N SER A 52 -13.94 -24.19 -40.20
CA SER A 52 -14.32 -24.22 -38.78
C SER A 52 -13.71 -25.45 -38.11
N CYS A 53 -12.48 -25.32 -37.61
CA CYS A 53 -11.96 -26.23 -36.60
C CYS A 53 -12.63 -25.84 -35.28
N SER A 54 -13.66 -26.59 -34.88
CA SER A 54 -14.32 -26.43 -33.58
C SER A 54 -13.31 -26.74 -32.48
N ILE A 55 -12.77 -25.69 -31.85
CA ILE A 55 -12.11 -25.81 -30.56
C ILE A 55 -13.21 -26.20 -29.56
N SER A 56 -13.16 -27.43 -29.07
CA SER A 56 -13.94 -27.82 -27.91
C SER A 56 -13.41 -27.03 -26.72
N GLU A 57 -14.11 -25.99 -26.30
CA GLU A 57 -13.94 -25.41 -24.98
C GLU A 57 -13.99 -26.54 -23.95
N PRO A 58 -13.07 -26.60 -22.97
CA PRO A 58 -13.26 -27.48 -21.83
C PRO A 58 -14.45 -26.94 -21.03
N LYS A 59 -15.66 -27.38 -21.40
CA LYS A 59 -16.83 -27.24 -20.54
C LYS A 59 -16.52 -28.02 -19.27
N MET A 60 -16.24 -27.32 -18.16
CA MET A 60 -16.46 -27.90 -16.84
C MET A 60 -17.88 -28.48 -16.87
N ARG A 61 -17.99 -29.81 -16.76
CA ARG A 61 -19.28 -30.47 -16.69
C ARG A 61 -20.02 -29.91 -15.49
N LYS A 62 -21.16 -29.26 -15.71
CA LYS A 62 -22.05 -28.77 -14.65
C LYS A 62 -22.54 -29.87 -13.70
N ASP A 63 -22.33 -31.14 -14.06
CA ASP A 63 -22.79 -32.31 -13.29
C ASP A 63 -21.69 -32.98 -12.42
N ASP A 64 -20.45 -32.46 -12.43
CA ASP A 64 -19.40 -32.86 -11.48
C ASP A 64 -19.31 -31.80 -10.37
N ALA A 65 -20.41 -31.57 -9.63
CA ALA A 65 -20.30 -30.94 -8.31
C ALA A 65 -19.64 -31.95 -7.36
N ARG A 66 -18.35 -32.21 -7.56
CA ARG A 66 -17.54 -32.81 -6.50
C ARG A 66 -17.68 -31.86 -5.33
N VAL A 67 -18.26 -32.34 -4.23
CA VAL A 67 -18.18 -31.64 -2.95
C VAL A 67 -16.68 -31.50 -2.68
N PHE A 68 -16.13 -30.32 -2.97
CA PHE A 68 -14.73 -30.04 -2.69
C PHE A 68 -14.62 -29.90 -1.18
N GLU A 69 -14.26 -30.98 -0.51
CA GLU A 69 -13.92 -30.93 0.92
C GLU A 69 -12.70 -30.04 1.12
N LEU A 70 -12.69 -29.31 2.23
CA LEU A 70 -11.56 -28.46 2.60
C LEU A 70 -10.33 -29.35 2.86
N SER A 71 -9.26 -29.07 2.13
CA SER A 71 -7.93 -29.67 2.24
C SER A 71 -6.89 -28.61 1.91
N ASN A 72 -5.62 -28.86 2.17
CA ASN A 72 -4.57 -27.91 1.81
C ASN A 72 -4.50 -27.62 0.29
N LEU A 73 -5.02 -28.50 -0.56
CA LEU A 73 -5.06 -28.27 -2.02
C LEU A 73 -6.27 -27.44 -2.46
N THR A 74 -7.35 -27.46 -1.67
CA THR A 74 -8.63 -26.81 -1.99
C THR A 74 -8.87 -25.55 -1.16
N ALA A 75 -7.98 -25.24 -0.22
CA ALA A 75 -8.01 -24.02 0.58
C ALA A 75 -7.91 -22.76 -0.31
N LEU A 76 -8.77 -21.79 -0.04
CA LEU A 76 -8.78 -20.49 -0.74
C LEU A 76 -7.55 -19.65 -0.35
N SER A 77 -7.25 -19.59 0.95
CA SER A 77 -6.05 -18.93 1.44
C SER A 77 -4.82 -19.82 1.20
N PRO A 78 -3.72 -19.28 0.67
CA PRO A 78 -2.50 -20.05 0.50
C PRO A 78 -1.82 -20.38 1.84
N LEU A 79 -2.15 -19.65 2.92
CA LEU A 79 -1.64 -19.92 4.27
C LEU A 79 -2.16 -21.26 4.80
N ASP A 80 -3.43 -21.57 4.56
CA ASP A 80 -4.04 -22.86 4.93
C ASP A 80 -3.82 -23.95 3.89
N GLY A 81 -3.30 -23.56 2.71
CA GLY A 81 -3.00 -24.46 1.62
C GLY A 81 -1.52 -24.73 1.43
N ARG A 82 -0.96 -24.13 0.38
CA ARG A 82 0.44 -24.30 -0.07
C ARG A 82 1.46 -24.10 1.06
N TYR A 83 1.19 -23.16 1.97
CA TYR A 83 2.13 -22.72 2.99
C TYR A 83 1.80 -23.23 4.40
N TRP A 84 0.79 -24.10 4.54
CA TRP A 84 0.34 -24.61 5.84
C TRP A 84 1.47 -25.14 6.71
N SER A 85 2.37 -25.94 6.14
CA SER A 85 3.51 -26.52 6.87
C SER A 85 4.47 -25.48 7.46
N LYS A 86 4.46 -24.25 6.94
CA LYS A 86 5.28 -23.13 7.40
C LYS A 86 4.59 -22.27 8.47
N VAL A 87 3.25 -22.24 8.50
CA VAL A 87 2.49 -21.33 9.36
C VAL A 87 1.56 -22.02 10.36
N LYS A 88 1.44 -23.36 10.32
CA LYS A 88 0.58 -24.16 11.21
C LYS A 88 0.78 -23.89 12.70
N ASP A 89 1.95 -23.41 13.10
CA ASP A 89 2.27 -23.07 14.49
C ASP A 89 1.41 -21.91 15.04
N LEU A 90 0.80 -21.10 14.16
CA LEU A 90 -0.17 -20.05 14.54
C LEU A 90 -1.59 -20.59 14.76
N SER A 91 -1.91 -21.77 14.23
CA SER A 91 -3.28 -22.30 14.24
C SER A 91 -3.86 -22.57 15.64
N PRO A 92 -3.09 -22.98 16.68
CA PRO A 92 -3.64 -23.09 18.03
C PRO A 92 -4.13 -21.76 18.60
N TYR A 93 -3.64 -20.64 18.06
CA TYR A 93 -3.93 -19.30 18.57
C TYR A 93 -4.91 -18.54 17.68
N MET A 94 -4.67 -18.52 16.37
CA MET A 94 -5.31 -17.59 15.43
C MET A 94 -6.45 -18.21 14.61
N SER A 95 -6.83 -19.46 14.91
CA SER A 95 -7.96 -20.14 14.28
C SER A 95 -9.26 -19.97 15.07
N GLU A 96 -10.38 -20.41 14.48
CA GLU A 96 -11.65 -20.53 15.19
C GLU A 96 -11.54 -21.44 16.43
N TYR A 97 -10.78 -22.55 16.33
CA TYR A 97 -10.49 -23.42 17.46
C TYR A 97 -9.76 -22.65 18.58
N GLY A 98 -8.73 -21.87 18.22
CA GLY A 98 -8.00 -21.04 19.18
C GLY A 98 -8.90 -20.03 19.87
N LEU A 99 -9.75 -19.32 19.12
CA LEU A 99 -10.72 -18.38 19.67
C LEU A 99 -11.67 -19.04 20.66
N ILE A 100 -12.22 -20.22 20.33
CA ILE A 100 -13.10 -20.97 21.22
C ILE A 100 -12.35 -21.43 22.48
N TYR A 101 -11.12 -21.93 22.32
CA TYR A 101 -10.26 -22.35 23.43
C TYR A 101 -10.05 -21.21 24.44
N TYR A 102 -9.65 -20.03 23.99
CA TYR A 102 -9.43 -18.91 24.92
C TYR A 102 -10.72 -18.37 25.52
N ARG A 103 -11.86 -18.46 24.84
CA ARG A 103 -13.17 -18.13 25.42
C ARG A 103 -13.51 -19.09 26.57
N VAL A 104 -13.32 -20.40 26.35
CA VAL A 104 -13.50 -21.42 27.40
C VAL A 104 -12.58 -21.15 28.59
N LEU A 105 -11.31 -20.83 28.34
CA LEU A 105 -10.35 -20.49 29.37
C LEU A 105 -10.83 -19.29 30.20
N VAL A 106 -11.23 -18.18 29.57
CA VAL A 106 -11.67 -16.97 30.26
C VAL A 106 -12.93 -17.22 31.09
N GLU A 107 -13.92 -17.94 30.55
CA GLU A 107 -15.16 -18.29 31.28
C GLU A 107 -14.88 -19.13 32.53
N ILE A 108 -14.03 -20.15 32.41
CA ILE A 108 -13.66 -21.00 33.54
C ILE A 108 -12.89 -20.19 34.59
N LYS A 109 -11.92 -19.38 34.16
CA LYS A 109 -11.15 -18.52 35.08
C LYS A 109 -12.05 -17.49 35.76
N TRP A 110 -13.10 -17.00 35.09
CA TRP A 110 -14.06 -16.09 35.70
C TRP A 110 -14.89 -16.78 36.79
N LEU A 111 -15.41 -17.99 36.53
CA LEU A 111 -16.12 -18.77 37.54
C LEU A 111 -15.23 -19.09 38.75
N LEU A 112 -13.95 -19.41 38.52
CA LEU A 112 -12.95 -19.60 39.58
C LEU A 112 -12.70 -18.30 40.37
N LYS A 113 -12.69 -17.13 39.73
CA LYS A 113 -12.54 -15.85 40.43
C LYS A 113 -13.77 -15.53 41.28
N LEU A 114 -14.98 -15.82 40.79
CA LEU A 114 -16.22 -15.62 41.55
C LEU A 114 -16.25 -16.44 42.84
N SER A 115 -15.77 -17.70 42.81
CA SER A 115 -15.72 -18.54 44.01
C SER A 115 -14.72 -18.08 45.07
N GLN A 116 -13.80 -17.20 44.71
CA GLN A 116 -12.81 -16.61 45.62
C GLN A 116 -13.31 -15.33 46.30
N ILE A 117 -14.50 -14.84 45.96
CA ILE A 117 -15.08 -13.61 46.52
C ILE A 117 -16.03 -13.99 47.67
N PRO A 118 -15.67 -13.75 48.95
CA PRO A 118 -16.46 -14.19 50.09
C PRO A 118 -17.89 -13.64 50.13
N GLU A 119 -18.12 -12.46 49.55
CA GLU A 119 -19.42 -11.80 49.46
C GLU A 119 -20.40 -12.50 48.51
N ILE A 120 -19.93 -13.36 47.60
CA ILE A 120 -20.75 -14.13 46.64
C ILE A 120 -21.05 -15.51 47.25
N SER A 121 -21.94 -15.54 48.25
CA SER A 121 -22.25 -16.76 49.01
C SER A 121 -22.85 -17.90 48.18
N GLU A 122 -23.48 -17.55 47.06
CA GLU A 122 -24.08 -18.45 46.09
C GLU A 122 -23.03 -19.26 45.31
N VAL A 123 -21.79 -18.77 45.25
CA VAL A 123 -20.63 -19.47 44.66
C VAL A 123 -19.58 -19.68 45.74
N PRO A 124 -19.69 -20.73 46.57
CA PRO A 124 -18.70 -20.99 47.62
C PRO A 124 -17.33 -21.33 47.01
N GLU A 125 -16.27 -21.11 47.78
CA GLU A 125 -14.91 -21.49 47.40
C GLU A 125 -14.85 -22.97 47.00
N PHE A 126 -14.33 -23.22 45.80
CA PHE A 126 -14.29 -24.57 45.24
C PHE A 126 -13.26 -25.45 45.97
N SER A 127 -13.59 -26.73 46.12
CA SER A 127 -12.62 -27.72 46.57
C SER A 127 -11.46 -27.88 45.57
N GLN A 128 -10.33 -28.42 46.04
CA GLN A 128 -9.20 -28.73 45.16
C GLN A 128 -9.59 -29.69 44.02
N ASP A 129 -10.56 -30.56 44.23
CA ASP A 129 -11.09 -31.48 43.22
C ASP A 129 -11.83 -30.72 42.12
N ALA A 130 -12.77 -29.83 42.50
CA ALA A 130 -13.49 -28.96 41.57
C ALA A 130 -12.55 -28.04 40.80
N HIS A 131 -11.55 -27.46 41.47
CA HIS A 131 -10.52 -26.64 40.84
C HIS A 131 -9.72 -27.45 39.81
N SER A 132 -9.25 -28.64 40.18
CA SER A 132 -8.47 -29.52 39.29
C SER A 132 -9.30 -30.02 38.10
N PHE A 133 -10.61 -30.25 38.30
CA PHE A 133 -11.53 -30.59 37.23
C PHE A 133 -11.66 -29.46 36.21
N LEU A 134 -11.86 -28.21 36.65
CA LEU A 134 -11.95 -27.05 35.78
C LEU A 134 -10.66 -26.80 34.99
N GLU A 135 -9.49 -26.90 35.64
CA GLU A 135 -8.20 -26.83 34.94
C GLU A 135 -8.04 -27.96 33.92
N ALA A 136 -8.49 -29.18 34.25
CA ALA A 136 -8.44 -30.31 33.32
C ALA A 136 -9.34 -30.11 32.08
N VAL A 137 -10.45 -29.37 32.20
CA VAL A 137 -11.28 -28.98 31.05
C VAL A 137 -10.51 -28.02 30.12
N ILE A 138 -9.76 -27.07 30.68
CA ILE A 138 -8.90 -26.17 29.90
C ILE A 138 -7.78 -26.97 29.24
N ASP A 139 -6.99 -27.72 30.01
CA ASP A 139 -5.81 -28.45 29.54
C ASP A 139 -6.14 -29.60 28.56
N GLY A 140 -7.36 -30.13 28.66
CA GLY A 140 -7.87 -31.22 27.85
C GLY A 140 -8.75 -30.79 26.66
N PHE A 141 -8.94 -29.49 26.43
CA PHE A 141 -9.84 -28.98 25.40
C PHE A 141 -9.43 -29.44 23.99
N SER A 142 -10.33 -30.13 23.30
CA SER A 142 -10.05 -30.81 22.03
C SER A 142 -10.80 -30.21 20.84
N VAL A 143 -10.43 -30.63 19.63
CA VAL A 143 -11.16 -30.25 18.40
C VAL A 143 -12.61 -30.73 18.45
N ASP A 144 -12.87 -31.90 19.05
CA ASP A 144 -14.22 -32.43 19.22
C ASP A 144 -15.06 -31.53 20.15
N ASP A 145 -14.44 -30.98 21.21
CA ASP A 145 -15.10 -30.01 22.09
C ASP A 145 -15.43 -28.72 21.34
N ALA A 146 -14.50 -28.20 20.52
CA ALA A 146 -14.78 -27.04 19.67
C ALA A 146 -15.89 -27.32 18.65
N MET A 147 -15.94 -28.53 18.09
CA MET A 147 -17.04 -28.96 17.21
C MET A 147 -18.37 -29.05 17.96
N GLN A 148 -18.37 -29.47 19.23
CA GLN A 148 -19.57 -29.44 20.07
C GLN A 148 -20.05 -28.00 20.27
N VAL A 149 -19.15 -27.04 20.54
CA VAL A 149 -19.50 -25.61 20.59
C VAL A 149 -20.14 -25.14 19.27
N LYS A 150 -19.56 -25.47 18.11
CA LYS A 150 -20.16 -25.11 16.80
C LYS A 150 -21.52 -25.79 16.57
N ASN A 151 -21.73 -27.00 17.09
CA ASN A 151 -23.03 -27.67 17.00
C ASN A 151 -24.09 -26.95 17.81
N ILE A 152 -23.76 -26.50 19.03
CA ILE A 152 -24.67 -25.69 19.86
C ILE A 152 -24.94 -24.33 19.19
N GLU A 153 -23.91 -23.72 18.60
CA GLU A 153 -24.03 -22.43 17.90
C GLU A 153 -25.03 -22.47 16.74
N ARG A 154 -25.19 -23.61 16.04
CA ARG A 154 -26.22 -23.74 14.99
C ARG A 154 -27.64 -23.48 15.51
N THR A 155 -27.88 -23.71 16.80
CA THR A 155 -29.17 -23.42 17.44
C THR A 155 -29.21 -22.01 18.03
N THR A 156 -28.13 -21.55 18.67
CA THR A 156 -28.12 -20.24 19.33
C THR A 156 -27.90 -19.06 18.38
N ASN A 157 -27.28 -19.31 17.22
CA ASN A 157 -26.75 -18.32 16.30
C ASN A 157 -25.88 -17.25 17.00
N HIS A 158 -25.22 -17.64 18.09
CA HIS A 158 -24.36 -16.81 18.92
C HIS A 158 -23.25 -17.66 19.54
N ASP A 159 -22.02 -17.37 19.15
CA ASP A 159 -20.82 -18.15 19.48
C ASP A 159 -20.47 -18.17 20.99
N VAL A 160 -20.41 -17.01 21.66
CA VAL A 160 -20.11 -16.97 23.10
C VAL A 160 -21.21 -17.63 23.93
N LYS A 161 -22.48 -17.49 23.56
CA LYS A 161 -23.58 -18.21 24.23
C LYS A 161 -23.46 -19.73 24.05
N ALA A 162 -22.95 -20.18 22.91
CA ALA A 162 -22.68 -21.61 22.70
C ALA A 162 -21.53 -22.12 23.60
N VAL A 163 -20.52 -21.29 23.88
CA VAL A 163 -19.47 -21.61 24.87
C VAL A 163 -20.06 -21.76 26.28
N GLU A 164 -20.94 -20.84 26.70
CA GLU A 164 -21.61 -20.95 28.01
C GLU A 164 -22.39 -22.27 28.14
N TYR A 165 -23.20 -22.62 27.13
CA TYR A 165 -23.96 -23.88 27.12
C TYR A 165 -23.06 -25.12 27.09
N PHE A 166 -21.99 -25.08 26.29
CA PHE A 166 -20.99 -26.14 26.31
C PHE A 166 -20.40 -26.34 27.70
N LEU A 167 -20.06 -25.25 28.41
CA LEU A 167 -19.49 -25.33 29.76
C LEU A 167 -20.51 -25.87 30.77
N LYS A 168 -21.77 -25.45 30.70
CA LYS A 168 -22.86 -25.99 31.52
C LYS A 168 -23.03 -27.50 31.31
N GLU A 169 -22.99 -27.97 30.06
CA GLU A 169 -23.08 -29.40 29.72
C GLU A 169 -21.84 -30.17 30.20
N LYS A 170 -20.64 -29.70 29.85
CA LYS A 170 -19.36 -30.37 30.12
C LYS A 170 -19.10 -30.48 31.63
N CYS A 171 -19.37 -29.40 32.37
CA CYS A 171 -19.10 -29.32 33.80
C CYS A 171 -20.25 -29.82 34.67
N GLY A 172 -21.43 -30.08 34.09
CA GLY A 172 -22.60 -30.56 34.82
C GLY A 172 -22.43 -31.94 35.48
N SER A 173 -21.39 -32.69 35.09
CA SER A 173 -21.02 -33.97 35.73
C SER A 173 -20.39 -33.80 37.11
N HIS A 174 -19.83 -32.62 37.43
CA HIS A 174 -19.19 -32.36 38.71
C HIS A 174 -20.19 -31.74 39.72
N PRO A 175 -20.46 -32.38 40.88
CA PRO A 175 -21.54 -31.97 41.78
C PRO A 175 -21.44 -30.55 42.34
N GLU A 176 -20.24 -30.06 42.65
CA GLU A 176 -20.03 -28.68 43.14
C GLU A 176 -20.33 -27.64 42.06
N ILE A 177 -19.82 -27.85 40.84
CA ILE A 177 -19.94 -26.90 39.73
C ILE A 177 -21.37 -26.88 39.19
N ALA A 178 -22.03 -28.04 39.14
CA ALA A 178 -23.41 -28.16 38.68
C ALA A 178 -24.40 -27.30 39.51
N LYS A 179 -24.13 -27.09 40.80
CA LYS A 179 -24.97 -26.25 41.69
C LYS A 179 -24.90 -24.76 41.35
N VAL A 180 -23.80 -24.34 40.75
CA VAL A 180 -23.51 -22.93 40.40
C VAL A 180 -23.43 -22.74 38.89
N SER A 181 -24.04 -23.64 38.12
CA SER A 181 -23.96 -23.63 36.64
C SER A 181 -24.47 -22.32 36.03
N GLU A 182 -25.44 -21.66 36.65
CA GLU A 182 -25.95 -20.35 36.24
C GLU A 182 -24.98 -19.18 36.48
N PHE A 183 -23.84 -19.42 37.14
CA PHE A 183 -22.77 -18.44 37.29
C PHE A 183 -21.71 -18.48 36.19
N PHE A 184 -21.78 -19.45 35.27
CA PHE A 184 -21.08 -19.30 33.99
C PHE A 184 -21.60 -18.05 33.28
N HIS A 185 -20.69 -17.23 32.74
CA HIS A 185 -21.02 -15.94 32.12
C HIS A 185 -21.72 -14.92 33.06
N PHE A 186 -21.62 -15.08 34.40
CA PHE A 186 -22.31 -14.20 35.34
C PHE A 186 -21.92 -12.72 35.15
N ALA A 187 -22.95 -11.88 34.92
CA ALA A 187 -22.87 -10.43 34.68
C ALA A 187 -22.00 -9.98 33.50
N CYS A 188 -21.46 -10.92 32.73
CA CYS A 188 -20.62 -10.67 31.56
C CYS A 188 -21.44 -10.14 30.37
N THR A 189 -20.75 -9.47 29.46
CA THR A 189 -21.16 -9.39 28.05
C THR A 189 -20.22 -10.23 27.19
N SER A 190 -20.65 -10.65 25.99
CA SER A 190 -19.84 -11.43 25.06
C SER A 190 -18.44 -10.82 24.81
N GLU A 191 -18.35 -9.49 24.82
CA GLU A 191 -17.08 -8.79 24.63
C GLU A 191 -16.17 -8.74 25.86
N ASP A 192 -16.65 -9.01 27.08
CA ASP A 192 -15.76 -9.27 28.20
C ASP A 192 -14.94 -10.54 27.95
N ILE A 193 -15.55 -11.54 27.31
CA ILE A 193 -14.88 -12.81 26.96
C ILE A 193 -14.02 -12.63 25.71
N ASN A 194 -14.56 -12.03 24.64
CA ASN A 194 -13.86 -11.89 23.36
C ASN A 194 -12.58 -11.07 23.48
N ASN A 195 -12.63 -9.90 24.11
CA ASN A 195 -11.45 -9.03 24.17
C ASN A 195 -10.28 -9.69 24.93
N LEU A 196 -10.58 -10.39 26.03
CA LEU A 196 -9.58 -11.13 26.79
C LEU A 196 -9.05 -12.32 26.00
N ALA A 197 -9.93 -13.04 25.29
CA ALA A 197 -9.51 -14.11 24.39
C ALA A 197 -8.58 -13.58 23.29
N HIS A 198 -8.92 -12.48 22.62
CA HIS A 198 -8.07 -11.86 21.60
C HIS A 198 -6.73 -11.36 22.17
N GLY A 199 -6.74 -10.77 23.37
CA GLY A 199 -5.52 -10.37 24.08
C GLY A 199 -4.60 -11.55 24.34
N LEU A 200 -5.14 -12.67 24.84
CA LEU A 200 -4.39 -13.91 25.09
C LEU A 200 -3.89 -14.56 23.80
N MET A 201 -4.74 -14.64 22.76
CA MET A 201 -4.35 -15.14 21.43
C MET A 201 -3.15 -14.37 20.88
N LEU A 202 -3.21 -13.04 20.90
CA LEU A 202 -2.10 -12.18 20.45
C LEU A 202 -0.86 -12.39 21.30
N LYS A 203 -0.99 -12.35 22.63
CA LYS A 203 0.13 -12.53 23.55
C LYS A 203 0.87 -13.83 23.28
N GLU A 204 0.14 -14.96 23.24
CA GLU A 204 0.75 -16.28 23.08
C GLU A 204 1.28 -16.52 21.65
N ALA A 205 0.60 -16.03 20.61
CA ALA A 205 1.12 -16.11 19.25
C ALA A 205 2.40 -15.28 19.05
N LEU A 206 2.46 -14.09 19.66
CA LEU A 206 3.64 -13.23 19.58
C LEU A 206 4.82 -13.87 20.29
N SER A 207 4.69 -14.20 21.58
CA SER A 207 5.79 -14.77 22.38
C SER A 207 6.18 -16.17 21.92
N GLY A 208 5.20 -16.97 21.47
CA GLY A 208 5.41 -18.37 21.12
C GLY A 208 5.94 -18.59 19.70
N VAL A 209 5.63 -17.69 18.76
CA VAL A 209 5.84 -17.91 17.32
C VAL A 209 6.51 -16.72 16.63
N ILE A 210 5.94 -15.52 16.74
CA ILE A 210 6.39 -14.36 15.94
C ILE A 210 7.71 -13.80 16.45
N TYR A 211 7.82 -13.50 17.75
CA TYR A 211 9.05 -12.97 18.35
C TYR A 211 10.24 -13.91 18.17
N PRO A 212 10.15 -15.23 18.41
CA PRO A 212 11.26 -16.13 18.11
C PRO A 212 11.74 -16.08 16.66
N ALA A 213 10.82 -15.95 15.69
CA ALA A 213 11.19 -15.85 14.28
C ALA A 213 11.87 -14.50 13.94
N MET A 214 11.41 -13.40 14.56
CA MET A 214 12.07 -12.09 14.44
C MET A 214 13.47 -12.10 15.05
N ASP A 215 13.62 -12.70 16.22
CA ASP A 215 14.89 -12.77 16.95
C ASP A 215 15.90 -13.65 16.19
N GLU A 216 15.45 -14.75 15.58
CA GLU A 216 16.28 -15.58 14.70
C GLU A 216 16.76 -14.81 13.46
N LEU A 217 15.88 -14.05 12.80
CA LEU A 217 16.26 -13.18 11.67
C LEU A 217 17.32 -12.16 12.07
N ILE A 218 17.08 -11.43 13.17
CA ILE A 218 18.00 -10.42 13.69
C ILE A 218 19.37 -11.05 13.96
N LYS A 219 19.39 -12.22 14.61
CA LYS A 219 20.61 -12.94 14.92
C LYS A 219 21.38 -13.34 13.66
N GLU A 220 20.72 -13.89 12.65
CA GLU A 220 21.37 -14.31 11.40
C GLU A 220 21.92 -13.11 10.62
N ILE A 221 21.17 -12.00 10.52
CA ILE A 221 21.63 -10.77 9.86
C ILE A 221 22.81 -10.14 10.62
N SER A 222 22.76 -10.14 11.96
CA SER A 222 23.87 -9.66 12.81
C SER A 222 25.12 -10.55 12.63
N SER A 223 24.93 -11.87 12.54
CA SER A 223 26.02 -12.81 12.28
C SER A 223 26.65 -12.58 10.89
N MET A 224 25.86 -12.20 9.89
CA MET A 224 26.38 -11.79 8.58
C MET A 224 27.16 -10.47 8.69
N ALA A 225 26.69 -9.53 9.50
CA ALA A 225 27.38 -8.26 9.73
C ALA A 225 28.79 -8.45 10.28
N GLU A 226 28.93 -9.26 11.34
CA GLU A 226 30.22 -9.60 11.93
C GLU A 226 31.11 -10.37 10.95
N ARG A 227 30.57 -11.41 10.31
CA ARG A 227 31.31 -12.28 9.38
C ARG A 227 31.87 -11.54 8.19
N TYR A 228 31.12 -10.57 7.66
CA TYR A 228 31.49 -9.80 6.48
C TYR A 228 32.00 -8.40 6.81
N ALA A 229 32.30 -8.12 8.08
CA ALA A 229 32.67 -6.80 8.58
C ALA A 229 33.83 -6.17 7.82
N SER A 230 34.84 -6.97 7.43
CA SER A 230 36.04 -6.50 6.74
C SER A 230 36.01 -6.67 5.22
N ILE A 231 34.91 -7.09 4.61
CA ILE A 231 34.82 -7.29 3.15
C ILE A 231 34.43 -5.96 2.50
N PRO A 232 35.35 -5.26 1.79
CA PRO A 232 35.04 -3.99 1.15
C PRO A 232 34.02 -4.16 0.03
N MET A 233 33.16 -3.16 -0.14
CA MET A 233 32.12 -3.16 -1.15
C MET A 233 31.98 -1.76 -1.75
N LEU A 234 31.80 -1.68 -3.06
CA LEU A 234 31.43 -0.45 -3.73
C LEU A 234 29.97 -0.10 -3.38
N SER A 235 29.77 1.03 -2.72
CA SER A 235 28.43 1.53 -2.42
C SER A 235 27.73 2.00 -3.69
N ARG A 236 26.39 2.02 -3.66
CA ARG A 236 25.58 2.62 -4.73
C ARG A 236 24.59 3.63 -4.19
N THR A 237 24.70 4.88 -4.63
CA THR A 237 23.73 5.94 -4.33
C THR A 237 23.06 6.37 -5.62
N HIS A 238 21.72 6.38 -5.66
CA HIS A 238 20.97 6.55 -6.92
C HIS A 238 21.34 5.49 -7.99
N GLY A 239 21.77 4.30 -7.54
CA GLY A 239 22.27 3.23 -8.40
C GLY A 239 23.67 3.45 -8.99
N GLN A 240 24.34 4.57 -8.67
CA GLN A 240 25.67 4.92 -9.19
C GLN A 240 26.80 4.57 -8.21
N PRO A 241 28.01 4.25 -8.70
CA PRO A 241 29.20 4.08 -7.86
C PRO A 241 29.39 5.24 -6.87
N ALA A 242 29.64 4.91 -5.60
CA ALA A 242 29.80 5.87 -4.51
C ALA A 242 30.90 5.42 -3.54
N SER A 243 31.20 6.28 -2.55
CA SER A 243 32.22 6.03 -1.52
C SER A 243 32.10 4.63 -0.92
N PRO A 244 33.18 3.82 -0.89
CA PRO A 244 33.13 2.43 -0.46
C PRO A 244 32.62 2.23 0.96
N THR A 245 32.07 1.05 1.20
CA THR A 245 31.58 0.55 2.49
C THR A 245 32.13 -0.86 2.72
N THR A 246 31.61 -1.58 3.72
CA THR A 246 31.80 -3.03 3.83
C THR A 246 30.46 -3.76 3.73
N LEU A 247 30.48 -4.96 3.16
CA LEU A 247 29.28 -5.80 3.08
C LEU A 247 28.68 -6.03 4.47
N GLY A 248 29.54 -6.29 5.47
CA GLY A 248 29.09 -6.46 6.86
C GLY A 248 28.42 -5.22 7.44
N LYS A 249 28.92 -4.02 7.15
CA LYS A 249 28.26 -2.79 7.62
C LYS A 249 26.86 -2.66 7.03
N GLU A 250 26.66 -2.97 5.75
CA GLU A 250 25.31 -2.89 5.17
C GLU A 250 24.35 -3.91 5.79
N MET A 251 24.83 -5.08 6.22
CA MET A 251 24.01 -6.00 7.03
C MET A 251 23.72 -5.43 8.43
N ALA A 252 24.70 -4.79 9.06
CA ALA A 252 24.56 -4.16 10.38
C ALA A 252 23.46 -3.08 10.40
N VAL A 253 23.30 -2.33 9.31
CA VAL A 253 22.22 -1.33 9.18
C VAL A 253 20.84 -1.98 9.32
N PHE A 254 20.62 -3.13 8.69
CA PHE A 254 19.35 -3.86 8.82
C PHE A 254 19.20 -4.52 10.19
N ALA A 255 20.26 -5.15 10.70
CA ALA A 255 20.25 -5.74 12.04
C ALA A 255 19.83 -4.72 13.10
N ALA A 256 20.48 -3.55 13.14
CA ALA A 256 20.16 -2.49 14.10
C ALA A 256 18.69 -2.04 14.02
N ARG A 257 18.21 -1.72 12.80
CA ARG A 257 16.82 -1.27 12.60
C ARG A 257 15.79 -2.32 13.00
N LEU A 258 16.05 -3.60 12.71
CA LEU A 258 15.17 -4.70 13.09
C LEU A 258 15.18 -4.94 14.60
N SER A 259 16.35 -4.85 15.23
CA SER A 259 16.52 -4.95 16.69
C SER A 259 15.75 -3.86 17.43
N ASP A 260 15.92 -2.60 17.03
CA ASP A 260 15.22 -1.46 17.62
C ASP A 260 13.70 -1.65 17.51
N GLN A 261 13.23 -2.01 16.30
CA GLN A 261 11.81 -2.22 16.06
C GLN A 261 11.24 -3.39 16.87
N ARG A 262 11.97 -4.51 16.97
CA ARG A 262 11.58 -5.67 17.77
C ARG A 262 11.47 -5.31 19.26
N GLN A 263 12.37 -4.47 19.78
CA GLN A 263 12.31 -3.97 21.14
C GLN A 263 11.08 -3.08 21.37
N GLU A 264 10.81 -2.15 20.46
CA GLU A 264 9.62 -1.28 20.56
C GLU A 264 8.32 -2.08 20.55
N ILE A 265 8.23 -3.11 19.69
CA ILE A 265 7.06 -3.98 19.60
C ILE A 265 6.79 -4.69 20.94
N SER A 266 7.80 -5.20 21.66
CA SER A 266 7.56 -5.85 22.96
C SER A 266 7.17 -4.90 24.09
N GLN A 267 7.37 -3.59 23.92
CA GLN A 267 6.89 -2.61 24.90
C GLN A 267 5.39 -2.33 24.78
N VAL A 268 4.72 -2.82 23.73
CA VAL A 268 3.28 -2.62 23.57
C VAL A 268 2.52 -3.44 24.61
N LYS A 269 1.84 -2.74 25.52
CA LYS A 269 0.99 -3.33 26.55
C LYS A 269 -0.27 -3.92 25.92
N ILE A 270 -0.35 -5.24 25.86
CA ILE A 270 -1.57 -5.95 25.45
C ILE A 270 -2.62 -5.76 26.53
N LYS A 271 -3.72 -5.10 26.19
CA LYS A 271 -4.75 -4.71 27.15
C LYS A 271 -5.94 -5.67 27.15
N GLY A 272 -6.65 -5.68 28.27
CA GLY A 272 -7.92 -6.35 28.43
C GLY A 272 -8.89 -5.51 29.26
N LYS A 273 -10.19 -5.71 29.05
CA LYS A 273 -11.26 -5.12 29.84
C LYS A 273 -12.20 -6.19 30.37
N PHE A 274 -12.87 -5.87 31.46
CA PHE A 274 -13.93 -6.68 32.03
C PHE A 274 -14.88 -5.75 32.78
N ALA A 275 -16.01 -5.40 32.17
CA ALA A 275 -16.85 -4.30 32.68
C ALA A 275 -18.34 -4.40 32.29
N GLY A 276 -18.77 -5.53 31.73
CA GLY A 276 -20.16 -5.75 31.35
C GLY A 276 -20.58 -5.01 30.08
N ALA A 277 -21.90 -4.92 29.88
CA ALA A 277 -22.53 -4.57 28.62
C ALA A 277 -22.12 -3.23 27.99
N VAL A 278 -21.77 -2.21 28.78
CA VAL A 278 -21.40 -0.89 28.25
C VAL A 278 -20.24 -0.24 29.03
N GLY A 279 -19.47 -1.05 29.76
CA GLY A 279 -18.28 -0.57 30.47
C GLY A 279 -18.53 0.00 31.88
N ASN A 280 -19.73 -0.18 32.46
CA ASN A 280 -20.13 0.44 33.72
C ASN A 280 -20.57 -0.54 34.81
N TYR A 281 -20.31 -1.84 34.66
CA TYR A 281 -20.61 -2.87 35.68
C TYR A 281 -22.10 -2.97 36.07
N ASN A 282 -23.05 -2.51 35.23
CA ASN A 282 -24.46 -2.39 35.61
C ASN A 282 -25.07 -3.69 36.14
N ALA A 283 -24.85 -4.80 35.43
CA ALA A 283 -25.37 -6.11 35.83
C ALA A 283 -24.73 -6.58 37.14
N HIS A 284 -23.42 -6.39 37.27
CA HIS A 284 -22.66 -6.74 38.47
C HIS A 284 -23.20 -6.01 39.71
N ILE A 285 -23.28 -4.68 39.64
CA ILE A 285 -23.75 -3.81 40.73
C ILE A 285 -25.23 -4.05 41.04
N SER A 286 -26.05 -4.43 40.05
CA SER A 286 -27.47 -4.74 40.29
C SER A 286 -27.68 -5.99 41.15
N ALA A 287 -26.78 -6.97 41.06
CA ALA A 287 -26.86 -8.21 41.81
C ALA A 287 -26.08 -8.11 43.14
N TYR A 288 -24.90 -7.50 43.12
CA TYR A 288 -24.05 -7.32 44.30
C TYR A 288 -23.55 -5.87 44.37
N PRO A 289 -24.31 -4.95 45.01
CA PRO A 289 -23.99 -3.53 45.02
C PRO A 289 -22.81 -3.15 45.92
N ASP A 290 -22.47 -4.00 46.90
CA ASP A 290 -21.46 -3.71 47.92
C ASP A 290 -20.04 -4.23 47.54
N ILE A 291 -19.91 -4.91 46.40
CA ILE A 291 -18.62 -5.42 45.89
C ILE A 291 -17.94 -4.36 45.01
N ASP A 292 -16.65 -4.14 45.21
CA ASP A 292 -15.81 -3.29 44.35
C ASP A 292 -15.47 -4.00 43.02
N TRP A 293 -16.46 -4.01 42.11
CA TRP A 293 -16.32 -4.64 40.80
C TRP A 293 -15.19 -4.09 39.92
N PRO A 294 -14.90 -2.78 39.89
CA PRO A 294 -13.70 -2.26 39.24
C PRO A 294 -12.40 -2.89 39.72
N GLN A 295 -12.22 -3.04 41.04
CA GLN A 295 -11.02 -3.67 41.61
C GLN A 295 -10.96 -5.18 41.30
N ILE A 296 -12.08 -5.90 41.45
CA ILE A 296 -12.16 -7.34 41.10
C ILE A 296 -11.84 -7.56 39.62
N SER A 297 -12.35 -6.70 38.74
CA SER A 297 -12.12 -6.79 37.30
C SER A 297 -10.67 -6.49 36.93
N LYS A 298 -10.04 -5.53 37.60
CA LYS A 298 -8.60 -5.28 37.46
C LYS A 298 -7.78 -6.51 37.83
N GLU A 299 -8.03 -7.08 39.01
CA GLU A 299 -7.33 -8.27 39.48
C GLU A 299 -7.55 -9.46 38.53
N PHE A 300 -8.77 -9.63 38.02
CA PHE A 300 -9.08 -10.70 37.08
C PHE A 300 -8.29 -10.56 35.78
N VAL A 301 -8.31 -9.38 35.14
CA VAL A 301 -7.57 -9.14 33.89
C VAL A 301 -6.07 -9.27 34.10
N GLU A 302 -5.53 -8.73 35.20
CA GLU A 302 -4.10 -8.83 35.53
C GLU A 302 -3.68 -10.27 35.85
N SER A 303 -4.57 -11.10 36.44
CA SER A 303 -4.30 -12.53 36.68
C SER A 303 -4.16 -13.36 35.41
N LEU A 304 -4.75 -12.89 34.29
CA LEU A 304 -4.55 -13.46 32.96
C LEU A 304 -3.24 -12.97 32.29
N GLY A 305 -2.51 -12.09 32.97
CA GLY A 305 -1.29 -11.47 32.48
C GLY A 305 -1.53 -10.45 31.37
N LEU A 306 -2.68 -9.77 31.37
CA LEU A 306 -3.01 -8.66 30.48
C LEU A 306 -3.02 -7.34 31.27
N PHE A 307 -2.83 -6.21 30.57
CA PHE A 307 -2.92 -4.89 31.19
C PHE A 307 -4.38 -4.43 31.27
N PHE A 308 -4.85 -4.11 32.48
CA PHE A 308 -6.24 -3.68 32.66
C PHE A 308 -6.53 -2.33 32.00
N ASN A 309 -7.65 -2.26 31.26
CA ASN A 309 -8.19 -1.03 30.69
C ASN A 309 -9.50 -0.63 31.41
N PRO A 310 -9.48 0.38 32.30
CA PRO A 310 -10.65 0.76 33.10
C PRO A 310 -11.68 1.61 32.33
N TYR A 311 -11.33 2.19 31.19
CA TYR A 311 -12.19 3.13 30.46
C TYR A 311 -12.52 2.56 29.09
N VAL A 312 -13.67 1.92 29.00
CA VAL A 312 -14.11 1.18 27.82
C VAL A 312 -15.60 1.38 27.59
N THR A 313 -16.05 1.09 26.38
CA THR A 313 -17.47 0.95 26.08
C THR A 313 -17.85 -0.53 26.26
N GLN A 314 -18.62 -1.10 25.34
CA GLN A 314 -18.82 -2.54 25.33
C GLN A 314 -17.59 -3.31 24.86
N ILE A 315 -16.69 -2.69 24.09
CA ILE A 315 -15.46 -3.30 23.55
C ILE A 315 -14.21 -2.70 24.21
N GLU A 316 -13.09 -3.43 24.16
CA GLU A 316 -11.77 -2.80 24.27
C GLU A 316 -11.56 -1.95 23.00
N PRO A 317 -11.04 -0.71 23.09
CA PRO A 317 -10.97 0.20 21.95
C PRO A 317 -9.97 -0.19 20.85
N HIS A 318 -9.24 -1.30 21.00
CA HIS A 318 -8.28 -1.85 20.03
C HIS A 318 -7.06 -0.95 19.72
N ASP A 319 -6.86 0.14 20.48
CA ASP A 319 -5.73 1.07 20.29
C ASP A 319 -4.37 0.38 20.43
N TYR A 320 -4.25 -0.57 21.37
CA TYR A 320 -3.01 -1.30 21.56
C TYR A 320 -2.74 -2.24 20.38
N MET A 321 -3.79 -2.81 19.77
CA MET A 321 -3.67 -3.66 18.59
C MET A 321 -3.18 -2.85 17.40
N ALA A 322 -3.71 -1.63 17.19
CA ALA A 322 -3.21 -0.74 16.14
C ALA A 322 -1.72 -0.40 16.31
N ARG A 323 -1.28 -0.07 17.54
CA ARG A 323 0.15 0.17 17.82
C ARG A 323 1.01 -1.05 17.56
N LEU A 324 0.54 -2.22 18.00
CA LEU A 324 1.22 -3.50 17.79
C LEU A 324 1.38 -3.80 16.30
N PHE A 325 0.29 -3.75 15.55
CA PHE A 325 0.26 -4.09 14.13
C PHE A 325 1.06 -3.11 13.28
N TYR A 326 0.96 -1.80 13.53
CA TYR A 326 1.84 -0.83 12.86
C TYR A 326 3.32 -1.07 13.19
N GLY A 327 3.65 -1.41 14.43
CA GLY A 327 5.02 -1.79 14.78
C GLY A 327 5.53 -2.99 13.95
N ILE A 328 4.70 -4.01 13.77
CA ILE A 328 5.02 -5.17 12.91
C ILE A 328 5.13 -4.75 11.43
N THR A 329 4.28 -3.84 10.94
CA THR A 329 4.39 -3.36 9.55
C THR A 329 5.70 -2.63 9.28
N LEU A 330 6.23 -1.90 10.28
CA LEU A 330 7.53 -1.25 10.16
C LEU A 330 8.66 -2.28 10.15
N PHE A 331 8.60 -3.30 11.01
CA PHE A 331 9.55 -4.43 10.97
C PHE A 331 9.56 -5.10 9.59
N ASN A 332 8.36 -5.42 9.06
CA ASN A 332 8.19 -5.99 7.73
C ASN A 332 8.76 -5.08 6.63
N THR A 333 8.56 -3.76 6.73
CA THR A 333 9.04 -2.79 5.73
C THR A 333 10.57 -2.71 5.73
N ILE A 334 11.20 -2.78 6.90
CA ILE A 334 12.67 -2.88 7.00
C ILE A 334 13.14 -4.17 6.32
N LEU A 335 12.46 -5.29 6.54
CA LEU A 335 12.80 -6.58 5.93
C LEU A 335 12.56 -6.61 4.41
N ILE A 336 11.54 -5.91 3.88
CA ILE A 336 11.38 -5.70 2.43
C ILE A 336 12.60 -4.99 1.85
N GLY A 337 13.11 -3.97 2.54
CA GLY A 337 14.35 -3.30 2.16
C GLY A 337 15.54 -4.27 2.09
N PHE A 338 15.66 -5.15 3.09
CA PHE A 338 16.69 -6.18 3.13
C PHE A 338 16.55 -7.17 1.97
N ASP A 339 15.36 -7.71 1.73
CA ASP A 339 15.10 -8.67 0.65
C ASP A 339 15.44 -8.08 -0.73
N ARG A 340 15.07 -6.81 -0.96
CA ARG A 340 15.38 -6.07 -2.19
C ARG A 340 16.87 -5.81 -2.38
N ASP A 341 17.58 -5.41 -1.32
CA ASP A 341 19.02 -5.17 -1.38
C ASP A 341 19.77 -6.48 -1.62
N ILE A 342 19.40 -7.57 -0.94
CA ILE A 342 19.96 -8.90 -1.20
C ILE A 342 19.69 -9.36 -2.63
N TRP A 343 18.48 -9.16 -3.15
CA TRP A 343 18.16 -9.40 -4.56
C TRP A 343 19.09 -8.62 -5.48
N GLY A 344 19.34 -7.34 -5.19
CA GLY A 344 20.26 -6.49 -5.91
C GLY A 344 21.71 -6.98 -5.85
N TYR A 345 22.18 -7.43 -4.68
CA TYR A 345 23.51 -8.01 -4.51
C TYR A 345 23.67 -9.34 -5.26
N ILE A 346 22.64 -10.18 -5.29
CA ILE A 346 22.64 -11.43 -6.09
C ILE A 346 22.68 -11.09 -7.58
N SER A 347 21.90 -10.10 -8.03
CA SER A 347 21.88 -9.62 -9.43
C SER A 347 23.25 -9.07 -9.87
N ASN A 348 23.96 -8.36 -8.98
CA ASN A 348 25.34 -7.90 -9.20
C ASN A 348 26.40 -9.00 -8.98
N VAL A 349 25.99 -10.22 -8.68
CA VAL A 349 26.85 -11.39 -8.45
C VAL A 349 27.81 -11.18 -7.26
N TYR A 350 27.43 -10.32 -6.31
CA TYR A 350 28.11 -10.17 -5.01
C TYR A 350 27.83 -11.35 -4.10
N PHE A 351 26.64 -11.95 -4.24
CA PHE A 351 26.32 -13.27 -3.71
C PHE A 351 26.08 -14.26 -4.84
N LYS A 352 26.60 -15.48 -4.65
CA LYS A 352 26.14 -16.69 -5.32
C LYS A 352 25.15 -17.41 -4.41
N GLN A 353 24.39 -18.33 -4.98
CA GLN A 353 23.43 -19.14 -4.24
C GLN A 353 23.83 -20.62 -4.27
N ILE A 354 23.80 -21.26 -3.11
CA ILE A 354 24.04 -22.69 -2.94
C ILE A 354 22.77 -23.43 -3.40
N THR A 355 22.89 -24.23 -4.45
CA THR A 355 21.78 -25.07 -4.98
C THR A 355 21.85 -26.48 -4.43
N LYS A 356 20.70 -27.10 -4.10
CA LYS A 356 20.67 -28.54 -3.83
C LYS A 356 20.57 -29.33 -5.13
N ALA A 357 21.20 -30.51 -5.17
CA ALA A 357 21.13 -31.39 -6.33
C ALA A 357 19.66 -31.78 -6.63
N GLY A 358 19.21 -31.53 -7.87
CA GLY A 358 17.84 -31.80 -8.32
C GLY A 358 16.88 -30.61 -8.28
N GLU A 359 17.26 -29.47 -7.71
CA GLU A 359 16.44 -28.25 -7.79
C GLU A 359 16.48 -27.65 -9.21
N ILE A 360 15.30 -27.32 -9.75
CA ILE A 360 15.16 -26.70 -11.07
C ILE A 360 14.99 -25.20 -10.89
N GLY A 361 16.00 -24.41 -11.29
CA GLY A 361 15.93 -22.95 -11.19
C GLY A 361 15.12 -22.26 -12.30
N SER A 362 14.95 -22.90 -13.46
CA SER A 362 14.07 -22.44 -14.55
C SER A 362 13.61 -23.62 -15.41
N SER A 363 12.37 -23.57 -15.89
CA SER A 363 11.79 -24.58 -16.78
C SER A 363 12.47 -24.63 -18.15
N THR A 364 13.14 -23.57 -18.58
CA THR A 364 13.73 -23.43 -19.92
C THR A 364 15.23 -23.10 -19.91
N MET A 365 15.74 -22.52 -18.82
CA MET A 365 17.13 -22.05 -18.71
C MET A 365 17.91 -22.85 -17.66
N PRO A 366 18.62 -23.94 -18.03
CA PRO A 366 19.22 -24.87 -17.07
C PRO A 366 20.36 -24.29 -16.23
N HIS A 367 20.90 -23.12 -16.59
CA HIS A 367 21.96 -22.42 -15.86
C HIS A 367 21.44 -21.38 -14.85
N LYS A 368 20.12 -21.12 -14.81
CA LYS A 368 19.54 -20.02 -14.03
C LYS A 368 19.33 -20.42 -12.56
N VAL A 369 19.82 -19.59 -11.64
CA VAL A 369 19.60 -19.72 -10.19
C VAL A 369 19.00 -18.42 -9.68
N ASN A 370 17.76 -18.47 -9.15
CA ASN A 370 16.96 -17.30 -8.79
C ASN A 370 16.84 -17.13 -7.28
N PRO A 371 16.81 -15.89 -6.76
CA PRO A 371 16.63 -15.60 -5.34
C PRO A 371 15.18 -15.77 -4.87
N ILE A 372 14.55 -16.91 -5.18
CA ILE A 372 13.10 -17.14 -5.00
C ILE A 372 12.64 -17.05 -3.55
N ASP A 373 13.53 -17.32 -2.59
CA ASP A 373 13.19 -17.25 -1.16
C ASP A 373 12.99 -15.79 -0.73
N PHE A 374 13.86 -14.87 -1.18
CA PHE A 374 13.74 -13.43 -0.92
C PHE A 374 12.55 -12.83 -1.68
N GLU A 375 12.32 -13.24 -2.94
CA GLU A 375 11.16 -12.81 -3.72
C GLU A 375 9.84 -13.28 -3.10
N ASN A 376 9.81 -14.49 -2.54
CA ASN A 376 8.66 -15.02 -1.80
C ASN A 376 8.43 -14.25 -0.49
N SER A 377 9.50 -13.92 0.23
CA SER A 377 9.41 -13.07 1.43
C SER A 377 8.82 -11.70 1.08
N GLU A 378 9.42 -10.98 0.13
CA GLU A 378 8.99 -9.63 -0.27
C GLU A 378 7.49 -9.58 -0.59
N GLY A 379 7.00 -10.51 -1.43
CA GLY A 379 5.59 -10.55 -1.80
C GLY A 379 4.65 -10.81 -0.62
N ASN A 380 5.05 -11.68 0.32
CA ASN A 380 4.25 -11.98 1.50
C ASN A 380 4.29 -10.83 2.53
N LEU A 381 5.42 -10.12 2.67
CA LEU A 381 5.49 -8.93 3.53
C LEU A 381 4.56 -7.82 3.03
N GLY A 382 4.46 -7.63 1.71
CA GLY A 382 3.48 -6.71 1.13
C GLY A 382 2.03 -7.09 1.47
N LYS A 383 1.68 -8.38 1.36
CA LYS A 383 0.35 -8.88 1.72
C LYS A 383 0.08 -8.76 3.23
N ALA A 384 1.06 -9.08 4.06
CA ALA A 384 0.98 -8.91 5.52
C ALA A 384 0.69 -7.46 5.89
N ASN A 385 1.46 -6.52 5.34
CA ASN A 385 1.30 -5.09 5.63
C ASN A 385 -0.06 -4.55 5.20
N GLY A 386 -0.58 -4.99 4.06
CA GLY A 386 -1.93 -4.59 3.62
C GLY A 386 -3.02 -5.00 4.61
N ASN A 387 -2.96 -6.22 5.14
CA ASN A 387 -3.92 -6.71 6.14
C ASN A 387 -3.71 -6.03 7.52
N LEU A 388 -2.48 -5.97 8.02
CA LEU A 388 -2.15 -5.39 9.32
C LEU A 388 -2.45 -3.89 9.38
N SER A 389 -2.24 -3.15 8.29
CA SER A 389 -2.59 -1.72 8.21
C SER A 389 -4.11 -1.55 8.25
N HIS A 390 -4.87 -2.36 7.51
CA HIS A 390 -6.33 -2.34 7.56
C HIS A 390 -6.86 -2.60 8.98
N LEU A 391 -6.33 -3.61 9.67
CA LEU A 391 -6.69 -3.89 11.07
C LEU A 391 -6.42 -2.67 11.97
N SER A 392 -5.26 -2.04 11.80
CA SER A 392 -4.84 -0.88 12.61
C SER A 392 -5.74 0.33 12.42
N GLU A 393 -6.20 0.58 11.20
CA GLU A 393 -7.04 1.73 10.86
C GLU A 393 -8.51 1.50 11.21
N LYS A 394 -8.99 0.27 11.03
CA LYS A 394 -10.42 -0.05 11.11
C LYS A 394 -10.89 -0.46 12.50
N LEU A 395 -10.05 -1.13 13.30
CA LEU A 395 -10.48 -1.66 14.59
C LEU A 395 -10.81 -0.56 15.62
N PRO A 396 -10.03 0.52 15.76
CA PRO A 396 -10.31 1.55 16.77
C PRO A 396 -11.56 2.40 16.51
N ILE A 397 -12.19 2.25 15.34
CA ILE A 397 -13.38 3.02 14.96
C ILE A 397 -14.61 2.12 15.07
N SER A 398 -15.46 2.41 16.05
CA SER A 398 -16.73 1.71 16.30
C SER A 398 -17.83 2.73 16.63
N ARG A 399 -19.02 2.59 16.02
CA ARG A 399 -20.13 3.55 16.20
C ARG A 399 -20.69 3.49 17.63
N PHE A 400 -20.86 4.65 18.26
CA PHE A 400 -21.40 4.79 19.62
C PHE A 400 -20.67 3.88 20.63
N GLN A 401 -21.40 3.09 21.43
CA GLN A 401 -20.81 2.18 22.41
C GLN A 401 -20.24 0.90 21.77
N ARG A 402 -20.69 0.55 20.56
CA ARG A 402 -20.01 -0.29 19.55
C ARG A 402 -20.93 -0.55 18.36
N ASP A 403 -20.35 -0.93 17.23
CA ASP A 403 -20.96 -1.80 16.23
C ASP A 403 -20.19 -3.14 16.14
N LEU A 404 -20.71 -4.14 15.41
CA LEU A 404 -20.16 -5.51 15.37
C LEU A 404 -19.20 -5.77 14.21
N THR A 405 -18.76 -4.72 13.49
CA THR A 405 -17.90 -4.89 12.31
C THR A 405 -16.49 -5.36 12.67
N ASP A 406 -16.03 -5.10 13.89
CA ASP A 406 -14.76 -5.57 14.43
C ASP A 406 -14.73 -7.09 14.63
N SER A 407 -15.84 -7.71 15.03
CA SER A 407 -15.92 -9.16 15.31
C SER A 407 -15.46 -10.03 14.15
N THR A 408 -15.93 -9.75 12.93
CA THR A 408 -15.49 -10.51 11.74
C THR A 408 -14.08 -10.16 11.32
N VAL A 409 -13.62 -8.94 11.62
CA VAL A 409 -12.31 -8.43 11.22
C VAL A 409 -11.21 -9.02 12.12
N LEU A 410 -11.45 -9.14 13.43
CA LEU A 410 -10.53 -9.74 14.40
C LEU A 410 -10.22 -11.23 14.11
N ARG A 411 -11.09 -11.93 13.38
CA ARG A 411 -10.82 -13.30 12.90
C ARG A 411 -9.71 -13.37 11.85
N ASN A 412 -9.26 -12.22 11.32
CA ASN A 412 -8.22 -12.14 10.29
C ASN A 412 -6.85 -11.69 10.85
N MET A 413 -6.69 -11.53 12.18
CA MET A 413 -5.37 -11.25 12.78
C MET A 413 -4.32 -12.28 12.36
N GLY A 414 -4.74 -13.55 12.22
CA GLY A 414 -3.88 -14.64 11.77
C GLY A 414 -3.39 -14.52 10.34
N GLU A 415 -4.11 -13.83 9.44
CA GLU A 415 -3.69 -13.66 8.05
C GLU A 415 -2.46 -12.75 7.96
N GLY A 416 -2.52 -11.58 8.60
CA GLY A 416 -1.41 -10.63 8.64
C GLY A 416 -0.16 -11.25 9.28
N LEU A 417 -0.32 -11.85 10.46
CA LEU A 417 0.78 -12.52 11.17
C LEU A 417 1.30 -13.76 10.43
N GLY A 418 0.43 -14.50 9.74
CA GLY A 418 0.79 -15.69 8.97
C GLY A 418 1.64 -15.37 7.74
N HIS A 419 1.27 -14.33 7.00
CA HIS A 419 2.09 -13.85 5.88
C HIS A 419 3.44 -13.29 6.36
N SER A 420 3.47 -12.58 7.49
CA SER A 420 4.72 -12.18 8.16
C SER A 420 5.60 -13.37 8.51
N LEU A 421 5.07 -14.37 9.22
CA LEU A 421 5.82 -15.55 9.62
C LEU A 421 6.36 -16.34 8.43
N LEU A 422 5.56 -16.50 7.37
CA LEU A 422 6.00 -17.15 6.14
C LEU A 422 7.18 -16.40 5.52
N ALA A 423 7.08 -15.08 5.42
CA ALA A 423 8.17 -14.26 4.90
C ALA A 423 9.44 -14.40 5.74
N TYR A 424 9.34 -14.34 7.07
CA TYR A 424 10.49 -14.50 7.95
C TYR A 424 11.21 -15.83 7.74
N LYS A 425 10.45 -16.93 7.65
CA LYS A 425 10.99 -18.27 7.37
C LYS A 425 11.59 -18.35 5.96
N SER A 426 11.03 -17.65 4.97
CA SER A 426 11.58 -17.59 3.61
C SER A 426 12.89 -16.79 3.57
N THR A 427 12.99 -15.62 4.21
CA THR A 427 14.26 -14.87 4.29
C THR A 427 15.35 -15.66 5.01
N LEU A 428 15.05 -16.32 6.14
CA LEU A 428 16.00 -17.22 6.83
C LEU A 428 16.50 -18.34 5.90
N GLN A 429 15.60 -18.96 5.16
CA GLN A 429 15.94 -19.98 4.17
C GLN A 429 16.83 -19.42 3.05
N GLY A 430 16.57 -18.20 2.59
CA GLY A 430 17.37 -17.50 1.59
C GLY A 430 18.78 -17.17 2.10
N ILE A 431 18.89 -16.64 3.33
CA ILE A 431 20.16 -16.34 4.00
C ILE A 431 21.04 -17.59 4.06
N GLY A 432 20.47 -18.74 4.42
CA GLY A 432 21.19 -20.02 4.48
C GLY A 432 21.77 -20.51 3.14
N LYS A 433 21.38 -19.89 2.01
CA LYS A 433 21.88 -20.21 0.66
C LYS A 433 22.91 -19.21 0.14
N LEU A 434 23.15 -18.09 0.83
CA LEU A 434 24.06 -17.04 0.37
C LEU A 434 25.52 -17.46 0.49
N GLN A 435 26.28 -17.27 -0.59
CA GLN A 435 27.73 -17.40 -0.62
C GLN A 435 28.35 -16.13 -1.18
N VAL A 436 29.12 -15.40 -0.38
CA VAL A 436 29.79 -14.15 -0.82
C VAL A 436 30.79 -14.45 -1.94
N ASN A 437 30.84 -13.56 -2.92
CA ASN A 437 31.77 -13.57 -4.04
C ASN A 437 32.77 -12.41 -3.90
N GLU A 438 33.71 -12.55 -2.97
CA GLU A 438 34.72 -11.52 -2.67
C GLU A 438 35.50 -11.08 -3.92
N ALA A 439 35.80 -12.02 -4.82
CA ALA A 439 36.48 -11.71 -6.08
C ALA A 439 35.67 -10.82 -7.02
N ARG A 440 34.32 -10.84 -6.96
CA ARG A 440 33.48 -9.90 -7.72
C ARG A 440 33.47 -8.53 -7.05
N LEU A 441 33.31 -8.48 -5.73
CA LEU A 441 33.34 -7.23 -4.95
C LEU A 441 34.66 -6.48 -5.14
N ALA A 442 35.78 -7.20 -5.05
CA ALA A 442 37.12 -6.67 -5.28
C ALA A 442 37.27 -6.08 -6.69
N ARG A 443 36.84 -6.82 -7.72
CA ARG A 443 36.91 -6.34 -9.11
C ARG A 443 36.03 -5.13 -9.38
N ASP A 444 34.89 -5.02 -8.72
CA ASP A 444 34.04 -3.83 -8.83
C ASP A 444 34.78 -2.61 -8.27
N LEU A 445 35.39 -2.73 -7.09
CA LEU A 445 36.20 -1.66 -6.50
C LEU A 445 37.42 -1.27 -7.35
N ASP A 446 38.09 -2.25 -7.96
CA ASP A 446 39.25 -2.00 -8.84
C ASP A 446 38.90 -1.18 -10.09
N GLN A 447 37.64 -1.16 -10.51
CA GLN A 447 37.17 -0.46 -11.70
C GLN A 447 36.81 1.01 -11.45
N TRP A 448 36.54 1.42 -10.21
CA TRP A 448 35.98 2.74 -9.90
C TRP A 448 36.91 3.54 -8.99
N TRP A 449 38.02 4.03 -9.54
CA TRP A 449 38.98 4.86 -8.81
C TRP A 449 38.47 6.29 -8.58
N GLU A 450 37.44 6.72 -9.31
CA GLU A 450 36.73 8.00 -9.15
C GLU A 450 36.24 8.22 -7.72
N VAL A 451 35.94 7.16 -6.98
CA VAL A 451 35.45 7.26 -5.60
C VAL A 451 36.50 7.86 -4.64
N LEU A 452 37.78 7.84 -5.02
CA LEU A 452 38.84 8.52 -4.27
C LEU A 452 38.88 10.04 -4.51
N ALA A 453 38.04 10.58 -5.39
CA ALA A 453 37.92 12.02 -5.55
C ALA A 453 37.48 12.72 -4.25
N GLU A 454 36.59 12.09 -3.48
CA GLU A 454 36.10 12.61 -2.19
C GLU A 454 37.20 12.79 -1.14
N PRO A 455 38.02 11.77 -0.78
CA PRO A 455 39.07 11.94 0.21
C PRO A 455 40.14 12.93 -0.25
N ILE A 456 40.45 12.97 -1.55
CA ILE A 456 41.43 13.91 -2.10
C ILE A 456 40.93 15.36 -1.93
N GLN A 457 39.70 15.70 -2.33
CA GLN A 457 39.19 17.07 -2.10
C GLN A 457 39.13 17.41 -0.62
N THR A 458 38.85 16.44 0.24
CA THR A 458 38.67 16.68 1.67
C THR A 458 40.01 17.01 2.33
N VAL A 459 41.07 16.30 1.96
CA VAL A 459 42.45 16.63 2.39
C VAL A 459 42.91 17.97 1.80
N MET A 460 42.59 18.26 0.53
CA MET A 460 42.87 19.58 -0.06
C MET A 460 42.20 20.72 0.72
N ARG A 461 40.92 20.54 1.12
CA ARG A 461 40.19 21.50 1.97
C ARG A 461 40.88 21.69 3.32
N ARG A 462 41.33 20.62 3.98
CA ARG A 462 42.05 20.67 5.26
C ARG A 462 43.30 21.56 5.19
N TYR A 463 44.02 21.54 4.07
CA TYR A 463 45.25 22.33 3.86
C TYR A 463 45.03 23.67 3.13
N GLY A 464 43.78 24.08 2.93
CA GLY A 464 43.45 25.39 2.34
C GLY A 464 43.77 25.52 0.85
N VAL A 465 43.88 24.41 0.12
CA VAL A 465 44.05 24.45 -1.34
C VAL A 465 42.79 25.06 -1.96
N PRO A 466 42.91 26.12 -2.79
CA PRO A 466 41.75 26.78 -3.39
C PRO A 466 41.05 25.90 -4.42
N GLU A 467 39.73 26.04 -4.51
CA GLU A 467 38.84 25.40 -5.49
C GLU A 467 39.04 23.87 -5.62
N PRO A 468 39.06 23.12 -4.50
CA PRO A 468 39.43 21.71 -4.51
C PRO A 468 38.41 20.83 -5.25
N TYR A 469 37.13 21.20 -5.20
CA TYR A 469 36.07 20.48 -5.89
C TYR A 469 36.16 20.68 -7.41
N GLU A 470 36.44 21.90 -7.86
CA GLU A 470 36.57 22.28 -9.26
C GLU A 470 37.78 21.58 -9.89
N LYS A 471 38.92 21.56 -9.19
CA LYS A 471 40.13 20.84 -9.63
C LYS A 471 39.90 19.34 -9.82
N LEU A 472 39.10 18.71 -8.95
CA LEU A 472 38.72 17.30 -9.07
C LEU A 472 37.63 17.06 -10.12
N LYS A 473 36.73 18.03 -10.33
CA LYS A 473 35.75 17.98 -11.42
C LYS A 473 36.44 18.04 -12.78
N GLU A 474 37.55 18.77 -12.92
CA GLU A 474 38.35 18.77 -14.15
C GLU A 474 39.05 17.43 -14.42
N LEU A 475 39.47 16.73 -13.37
CA LEU A 475 40.06 15.38 -13.46
C LEU A 475 39.03 14.32 -13.88
N THR A 476 37.80 14.42 -13.34
CA THR A 476 36.75 13.39 -13.49
C THR A 476 35.80 13.62 -14.67
N ARG A 477 35.77 14.81 -15.28
CA ARG A 477 34.80 15.15 -16.35
C ARG A 477 35.34 14.81 -17.74
N GLY A 478 34.84 13.72 -18.31
CA GLY A 478 35.09 13.31 -19.70
C GLY A 478 36.42 12.58 -19.92
N ARG A 479 37.03 12.05 -18.85
CA ARG A 479 38.23 11.21 -18.88
C ARG A 479 38.01 9.95 -18.04
N ASP A 480 38.61 8.84 -18.46
CA ASP A 480 38.65 7.62 -17.64
C ASP A 480 39.56 7.86 -16.44
N VAL A 481 39.04 7.74 -15.22
CA VAL A 481 39.83 7.95 -14.01
C VAL A 481 40.45 6.63 -13.59
N THR A 482 41.72 6.48 -13.91
CA THR A 482 42.52 5.30 -13.59
C THR A 482 43.34 5.51 -12.32
N LYS A 483 43.83 4.41 -11.76
CA LYS A 483 44.84 4.42 -10.68
C LYS A 483 45.99 5.40 -10.96
N ASP A 484 46.56 5.34 -12.15
CA ASP A 484 47.72 6.15 -12.51
C ASP A 484 47.35 7.63 -12.60
N SER A 485 46.18 7.96 -13.17
CA SER A 485 45.70 9.34 -13.25
C SER A 485 45.44 9.98 -11.87
N ILE A 486 44.93 9.20 -10.91
CA ILE A 486 44.74 9.66 -9.52
C ILE A 486 46.08 9.91 -8.84
N ARG A 487 47.06 9.03 -9.04
CA ARG A 487 48.40 9.18 -8.44
C ARG A 487 49.13 10.40 -8.99
N GLU A 488 49.14 10.56 -10.32
CA GLU A 488 49.74 11.73 -10.99
C GLU A 488 49.09 13.03 -10.49
N PHE A 489 47.76 13.05 -10.35
CA PHE A 489 47.05 14.20 -9.79
C PHE A 489 47.51 14.53 -8.36
N ILE A 490 47.59 13.53 -7.47
CA ILE A 490 48.03 13.72 -6.08
C ILE A 490 49.47 14.25 -6.01
N GLU A 491 50.38 13.72 -6.82
CA GLU A 491 51.78 14.17 -6.86
C GLU A 491 51.90 15.65 -7.24
N GLY A 492 51.04 16.13 -8.16
CA GLY A 492 50.96 17.52 -8.60
C GLY A 492 50.33 18.50 -7.60
N LEU A 493 49.74 18.04 -6.50
CA LEU A 493 49.12 18.92 -5.50
C LEU A 493 50.16 19.61 -4.61
N GLU A 494 49.91 20.85 -4.19
CA GLU A 494 50.70 21.53 -3.16
C GLU A 494 50.22 21.11 -1.76
N LEU A 495 50.63 19.92 -1.31
CA LEU A 495 50.29 19.35 -0.01
C LEU A 495 51.57 18.93 0.74
N PRO A 496 51.56 18.90 2.10
CA PRO A 496 52.66 18.33 2.88
C PRO A 496 52.92 16.86 2.50
N GLU A 497 54.18 16.44 2.57
CA GLU A 497 54.60 15.10 2.12
C GLU A 497 53.88 13.96 2.84
N GLU A 498 53.61 14.13 4.14
CA GLU A 498 52.82 13.18 4.94
C GLU A 498 51.39 13.02 4.39
N ALA A 499 50.75 14.13 3.98
CA ALA A 499 49.40 14.11 3.43
C ALA A 499 49.37 13.49 2.02
N LYS A 500 50.39 13.76 1.20
CA LYS A 500 50.54 13.10 -0.11
C LYS A 500 50.75 11.59 0.04
N SER A 501 51.65 11.20 0.93
CA SER A 501 51.96 9.79 1.21
C SER A 501 50.69 9.04 1.63
N TYR A 502 49.92 9.62 2.56
CA TYR A 502 48.63 9.07 2.97
C TYR A 502 47.66 8.91 1.79
N LEU A 503 47.47 9.95 0.96
CA LEU A 503 46.57 9.87 -0.20
C LEU A 503 47.05 8.85 -1.26
N LEU A 504 48.36 8.68 -1.43
CA LEU A 504 48.95 7.71 -2.38
C LEU A 504 48.83 6.25 -1.90
N GLU A 505 48.60 6.03 -0.61
CA GLU A 505 48.31 4.71 -0.02
C GLU A 505 46.82 4.35 -0.09
N LEU A 506 45.93 5.32 -0.33
CA LEU A 506 44.51 5.05 -0.49
C LEU A 506 44.22 4.29 -1.79
N THR A 507 43.28 3.38 -1.67
CA THR A 507 42.68 2.58 -2.73
C THR A 507 41.18 2.49 -2.47
N PRO A 508 40.34 2.20 -3.48
CA PRO A 508 38.92 1.94 -3.23
C PRO A 508 38.68 0.84 -2.18
N HIS A 509 39.61 -0.11 -1.99
CA HIS A 509 39.48 -1.19 -1.01
C HIS A 509 39.69 -0.76 0.45
N ASN A 510 40.58 0.18 0.71
CA ASN A 510 40.90 0.64 2.07
C ASN A 510 40.26 2.00 2.42
N TYR A 511 39.62 2.67 1.46
CA TYR A 511 38.79 3.85 1.70
C TYR A 511 37.37 3.46 2.17
N ILE A 512 37.31 2.71 3.29
CA ILE A 512 36.07 2.17 3.88
C ILE A 512 35.66 2.86 5.19
N GLY A 513 36.39 3.90 5.60
CA GLY A 513 36.15 4.64 6.84
C GLY A 513 36.05 3.71 8.07
N ALA A 514 35.03 3.93 8.91
CA ALA A 514 34.78 3.14 10.11
C ALA A 514 33.89 1.90 9.88
N ALA A 515 33.60 1.52 8.62
CA ALA A 515 32.59 0.50 8.30
C ALA A 515 32.86 -0.85 8.99
N ALA A 516 34.11 -1.31 9.00
CA ALA A 516 34.46 -2.58 9.63
C ALA A 516 34.38 -2.56 11.17
N GLU A 517 34.51 -1.39 11.80
CA GLU A 517 34.30 -1.22 13.24
C GLU A 517 32.81 -1.22 13.55
N LEU A 518 32.03 -0.39 12.84
CA LEU A 518 30.58 -0.28 12.98
C LEU A 518 29.87 -1.63 12.77
N ALA A 519 30.34 -2.43 11.82
CA ALA A 519 29.80 -3.76 11.57
C ALA A 519 30.02 -4.75 12.72
N ARG A 520 31.10 -4.59 13.50
CA ARG A 520 31.41 -5.45 14.67
C ARG A 520 30.75 -4.95 15.95
N THR A 521 30.36 -3.67 16.00
CA THR A 521 29.78 -3.05 17.18
C THR A 521 28.26 -2.99 17.13
N VAL A 522 27.62 -3.51 16.07
CA VAL A 522 26.16 -3.65 16.04
C VAL A 522 25.77 -4.60 17.16
N GLY A 523 25.30 -4.03 18.27
CA GLY A 523 25.00 -4.80 19.47
C GLY A 523 23.97 -5.86 19.13
N LEU A 524 24.34 -7.14 19.29
CA LEU A 524 23.33 -8.15 19.56
C LEU A 524 22.62 -7.68 20.83
N PRO A 525 21.30 -7.49 20.84
CA PRO A 525 20.63 -7.25 22.10
C PRO A 525 20.98 -8.44 23.00
N ASP A 526 21.65 -8.19 24.13
CA ASP A 526 21.71 -9.14 25.23
C ASP A 526 20.28 -9.62 25.42
N ASN A 527 20.04 -10.93 25.22
CA ASN A 527 18.73 -11.59 25.23
C ASN A 527 17.67 -10.66 25.82
N VAL A 528 16.85 -10.01 24.95
CA VAL A 528 15.79 -9.13 25.42
C VAL A 528 14.94 -9.98 26.34
N ALA A 529 15.19 -9.89 27.63
CA ALA A 529 14.41 -10.58 28.63
C ALA A 529 13.05 -9.90 28.52
N ASP A 530 12.10 -10.59 27.90
CA ASP A 530 10.70 -10.17 27.98
C ASP A 530 10.42 -9.92 29.47
N PRO A 531 9.84 -8.77 29.84
CA PRO A 531 9.54 -8.47 31.24
C PRO A 531 8.79 -9.66 31.84
N GLU A 532 9.40 -10.28 32.86
CA GLU A 532 9.07 -11.59 33.45
C GLU A 532 7.66 -12.10 33.10
N VAL A 533 7.55 -12.83 32.00
CA VAL A 533 6.43 -13.73 31.78
C VAL A 533 6.77 -15.00 32.54
N GLU A 534 6.06 -15.30 33.64
CA GLU A 534 6.15 -16.59 34.33
C GLU A 534 5.96 -17.73 33.31
N THR A 535 7.07 -18.31 32.87
CA THR A 535 7.16 -19.21 31.71
C THR A 535 6.86 -20.67 32.08
N HIS A 536 6.35 -20.92 33.29
CA HIS A 536 6.14 -22.29 33.79
C HIS A 536 5.11 -23.10 32.97
N HIS A 537 4.20 -22.44 32.24
CA HIS A 537 3.17 -23.12 31.42
C HIS A 537 3.55 -23.34 29.95
N ILE A 538 4.55 -22.62 29.40
CA ILE A 538 4.86 -22.66 27.96
C ILE A 538 5.64 -23.94 27.57
N ASP A 539 6.56 -24.39 28.43
CA ASP A 539 7.51 -25.46 28.09
C ASP A 539 6.91 -26.88 28.20
N GLN A 540 5.85 -27.05 28.99
CA GLN A 540 5.08 -28.31 29.04
C GLN A 540 4.13 -28.46 27.83
N ARG A 541 3.65 -27.34 27.25
CA ARG A 541 2.67 -27.34 26.15
C ARG A 541 3.29 -27.64 24.77
N LYS A 542 4.53 -27.17 24.52
CA LYS A 542 5.29 -27.52 23.29
C LYS A 542 5.53 -29.03 23.15
N ARG A 543 5.80 -29.73 24.26
CA ARG A 543 6.07 -31.19 24.26
C ARG A 543 4.82 -32.02 23.96
N LYS A 544 3.64 -31.59 24.42
CA LYS A 544 2.37 -32.30 24.22
C LYS A 544 1.83 -32.16 22.78
N TYR A 545 2.02 -31.01 22.15
CA TYR A 545 1.64 -30.80 20.74
C TYR A 545 2.56 -31.52 19.74
N GLY A 546 3.85 -31.70 20.07
CA GLY A 546 4.74 -32.56 19.29
C GLY A 546 4.25 -34.01 19.21
N ASP A 547 3.69 -34.52 20.31
CA ASP A 547 3.08 -35.84 20.40
C ASP A 547 1.72 -35.93 19.66
N PHE A 548 1.02 -34.81 19.50
CA PHE A 548 -0.22 -34.70 18.73
C PHE A 548 0.03 -34.66 17.20
N GLN A 549 1.09 -33.98 16.75
CA GLN A 549 1.51 -33.99 15.33
C GLN A 549 1.82 -35.41 14.82
N SER A 550 2.42 -36.25 15.67
CA SER A 550 2.65 -37.66 15.37
C SER A 550 1.34 -38.43 15.08
N ARG A 551 0.21 -38.04 15.67
CA ARG A 551 -1.09 -38.73 15.49
C ARG A 551 -1.86 -38.26 14.26
N MET A 552 -1.62 -37.03 13.79
CA MET A 552 -2.25 -36.50 12.58
C MET A 552 -1.59 -37.02 11.29
N GLU A 553 -0.31 -37.40 11.34
CA GLU A 553 0.42 -37.94 10.17
C GLU A 553 0.26 -39.46 9.98
N THR A 554 -0.18 -40.21 10.99
CA THR A 554 -0.34 -41.68 10.89
C THR A 554 -1.80 -42.11 10.89
N GLY A 555 -2.47 -41.88 9.77
CA GLY A 555 -3.72 -42.55 9.41
C GLY A 555 -3.50 -43.57 8.29
N ILE A 556 -2.77 -44.66 8.55
CA ILE A 556 -2.79 -45.96 7.85
C ILE A 556 -2.03 -46.99 8.72
N ALA A 557 -2.60 -48.18 8.87
CA ALA A 557 -2.26 -49.25 9.82
C ALA A 557 -0.81 -49.79 9.80
N TYR A 558 -0.28 -50.23 10.96
CA TYR A 558 0.14 -51.63 11.24
C TYR A 558 0.67 -51.82 12.69
N CYS A 559 0.40 -53.00 13.26
CA CYS A 559 0.84 -53.50 14.57
C CYS A 559 2.37 -53.63 14.75
N GLY A 560 2.87 -53.44 15.98
CA GLY A 560 4.20 -53.97 16.37
C GLY A 560 4.77 -53.49 17.71
N ARG A 561 4.73 -54.39 18.70
CA ARG A 561 5.43 -54.46 20.01
C ARG A 561 6.70 -53.59 20.24
N GLY A 562 6.78 -52.97 21.43
CA GLY A 562 7.70 -53.46 22.48
C GLY A 562 8.86 -52.56 23.00
N VAL A 563 8.73 -52.17 24.27
CA VAL A 563 9.72 -52.29 25.38
C VAL A 563 10.77 -51.15 25.67
N SER A 564 10.58 -50.59 26.89
CA SER A 564 11.49 -50.09 27.96
C SER A 564 12.49 -48.92 27.75
N MET A 565 12.25 -47.82 28.48
CA MET A 565 12.93 -47.32 29.72
C MET A 565 14.38 -47.82 30.00
N PRO A 566 15.28 -47.11 30.76
CA PRO A 566 14.93 -46.21 31.88
C PRO A 566 15.89 -45.02 32.20
N SER A 567 15.44 -44.13 33.12
CA SER A 567 16.14 -43.58 34.32
C SER A 567 17.50 -42.84 34.17
N GLN A 568 17.92 -41.86 34.96
CA GLN A 568 17.59 -41.42 36.33
C GLN A 568 18.45 -40.18 36.65
N HIS A 569 17.98 -39.35 37.61
CA HIS A 569 18.77 -38.59 38.60
C HIS A 569 19.73 -37.47 38.13
N SER A 570 20.00 -36.38 38.86
CA SER A 570 19.46 -35.76 40.09
C SER A 570 20.35 -34.56 40.43
N LYS A 571 19.81 -33.56 41.17
CA LYS A 571 20.52 -32.63 42.08
C LYS A 571 21.45 -31.58 41.42
N SER A 572 21.65 -30.37 41.95
CA SER A 572 21.01 -29.56 42.99
C SER A 572 21.83 -28.27 43.09
N LEU A 573 21.14 -27.16 43.38
CA LEU A 573 21.50 -26.14 44.36
C LEU A 573 22.69 -25.17 44.10
N VAL A 574 22.27 -23.88 44.17
CA VAL A 574 22.84 -22.80 44.99
C VAL A 574 23.69 -21.74 44.27
N SER A 575 23.16 -20.52 44.42
CA SER A 575 23.67 -19.19 44.12
C SER A 575 24.91 -18.80 44.92
N PRO A 576 25.54 -17.67 44.55
CA PRO A 576 25.64 -16.63 45.56
C PRO A 576 25.38 -15.21 45.03
N SER A 577 25.19 -14.34 46.00
CA SER A 577 24.70 -12.97 45.98
C SER A 577 25.78 -11.89 45.78
N SER A 578 25.27 -10.70 45.40
CA SER A 578 25.66 -9.35 45.84
C SER A 578 26.90 -8.67 45.24
N ILE A 579 26.72 -7.45 44.72
CA ILE A 579 27.01 -6.15 45.37
C ILE A 579 26.91 -5.03 44.31
N SER A 580 26.14 -3.99 44.62
CA SER A 580 26.05 -2.73 43.87
C SER A 580 27.13 -1.74 44.31
N PRO A 581 27.47 -0.76 43.45
CA PRO A 581 27.68 0.59 43.96
C PRO A 581 26.89 1.65 43.17
N SER A 582 26.31 2.57 43.92
CA SER A 582 25.64 3.79 43.50
C SER A 582 26.63 4.88 43.05
N PHE A 583 26.30 5.63 42.00
CA PHE A 583 26.81 6.98 41.75
C PHE A 583 25.70 7.89 41.22
N SER A 584 25.67 9.13 41.72
CA SER A 584 24.63 10.13 41.49
C SER A 584 25.08 11.29 40.60
N SER A 585 24.12 11.76 39.80
CA SER A 585 23.92 13.12 39.23
C SER A 585 24.75 13.55 38.00
N ARG A 586 24.06 13.83 36.88
CA ARG A 586 23.61 15.19 36.52
C ARG A 586 22.67 15.18 35.31
N SER A 587 21.60 15.95 35.45
CA SER A 587 20.54 16.22 34.48
C SER A 587 21.01 17.19 33.39
N LEU A 588 20.69 16.87 32.12
CA LEU A 588 20.57 17.82 31.02
C LEU A 588 19.26 17.54 30.28
N LYS A 589 18.53 18.64 30.01
CA LYS A 589 17.11 18.69 29.65
C LYS A 589 16.87 18.39 28.18
N SER A 590 15.78 17.68 27.91
CA SER A 590 15.12 17.57 26.62
C SER A 590 14.39 18.86 26.27
N SER A 591 14.40 19.25 24.99
CA SER A 591 13.53 20.28 24.43
C SER A 591 12.38 19.61 23.69
N SER A 592 11.22 19.52 24.34
CA SER A 592 9.94 19.22 23.70
C SER A 592 9.28 20.53 23.26
N LEU A 593 8.85 20.60 22.00
CA LEU A 593 7.97 21.64 21.48
C LEU A 593 6.59 21.00 21.22
N PHE A 594 5.79 20.94 22.29
CA PHE A 594 4.33 20.86 22.21
C PHE A 594 3.80 21.76 23.32
N GLY A 595 3.28 22.93 22.93
CA GLY A 595 2.64 23.88 23.82
C GLY A 595 1.13 23.81 23.65
N GLU A 596 0.45 23.40 24.72
CA GLU A 596 -0.98 23.56 24.92
C GLU A 596 -1.40 25.02 24.84
N ALA A 597 -2.59 25.28 24.28
CA ALA A 597 -3.59 26.16 24.90
C ALA A 597 -4.94 26.03 24.19
N LEU A 598 -5.99 25.62 24.91
CA LEU A 598 -7.23 26.39 25.12
C LEU A 598 -8.38 25.47 25.61
N LYS A 599 -8.60 25.48 26.93
CA LYS A 599 -9.93 25.37 27.54
C LYS A 599 -10.42 26.79 27.77
N LEU A 600 -11.64 27.14 27.35
CA LEU A 600 -12.49 28.14 28.01
C LEU A 600 -13.95 28.04 27.49
N VAL A 601 -14.88 27.96 28.45
CA VAL A 601 -16.35 27.87 28.35
C VAL A 601 -16.96 29.29 28.26
N PRO A 602 -18.18 29.51 27.69
CA PRO A 602 -18.62 30.83 27.27
C PRO A 602 -19.29 31.65 28.39
N ARG A 603 -19.18 32.98 28.29
CA ARG A 603 -20.00 33.94 29.05
C ARG A 603 -20.56 35.04 28.14
N SER A 604 -21.71 35.53 28.60
CA SER A 604 -22.83 36.22 27.95
C SER A 604 -22.65 37.71 27.61
N SER A 605 -23.31 38.11 26.51
CA SER A 605 -24.08 39.35 26.24
C SER A 605 -23.57 40.74 26.68
N SER A 606 -23.40 41.67 25.73
CA SER A 606 -24.36 42.79 25.53
C SER A 606 -23.93 43.78 24.43
N SER A 607 -24.90 44.06 23.55
CA SER A 607 -25.21 45.26 22.75
C SER A 607 -24.13 46.32 22.44
N PHE A 608 -23.93 46.62 21.15
CA PHE A 608 -24.08 47.97 20.60
C PHE A 608 -24.55 47.91 19.13
N LYS A 609 -25.55 48.72 18.80
CA LYS A 609 -26.15 48.86 17.46
C LYS A 609 -25.65 50.13 16.77
N VAL A 610 -25.17 49.92 15.53
CA VAL A 610 -25.32 50.71 14.29
C VAL A 610 -24.56 52.04 14.13
N SER A 611 -23.68 52.06 13.12
CA SER A 611 -23.60 53.15 12.13
C SER A 611 -23.37 52.57 10.73
N LYS A 612 -24.27 52.87 9.78
CA LYS A 612 -24.16 52.55 8.35
C LYS A 612 -23.06 53.39 7.68
N ALA A 613 -22.11 52.75 6.99
CA ALA A 613 -21.43 53.34 5.83
C ALA A 613 -20.73 52.26 4.96
N LYS A 614 -21.14 52.21 3.69
CA LYS A 614 -20.50 51.66 2.47
C LYS A 614 -19.89 50.25 2.53
N SER A 615 -20.63 49.31 1.94
CA SER A 615 -20.15 47.98 1.55
C SER A 615 -19.22 48.10 0.34
N THR A 616 -17.92 48.10 0.61
CA THR A 616 -16.90 47.56 -0.31
C THR A 616 -16.61 46.15 0.23
N SER A 617 -16.96 45.12 -0.54
CA SER A 617 -16.70 43.73 -0.19
C SER A 617 -15.19 43.51 -0.10
N LEU A 618 -14.67 43.47 1.12
CA LEU A 618 -13.36 42.92 1.42
C LEU A 618 -13.42 41.42 1.06
N ILE A 619 -12.91 41.06 -0.12
CA ILE A 619 -12.68 39.67 -0.50
C ILE A 619 -11.53 39.18 0.39
N THR A 620 -11.85 38.31 1.34
CA THR A 620 -10.85 37.65 2.18
C THR A 620 -9.99 36.78 1.28
N ARG A 621 -8.70 37.09 1.14
CA ARG A 621 -7.77 36.29 0.33
C ARG A 621 -7.68 34.88 0.93
N SER A 622 -7.76 33.83 0.10
CA SER A 622 -7.52 32.47 0.58
C SER A 622 -6.07 32.30 1.00
N GLU A 623 -5.83 31.46 2.01
CA GLU A 623 -4.48 31.16 2.49
C GLU A 623 -4.03 29.80 1.94
N ILE A 624 -2.76 29.71 1.56
CA ILE A 624 -2.13 28.41 1.29
C ILE A 624 -2.18 27.60 2.59
N GLY A 625 -2.60 26.35 2.50
CA GLY A 625 -2.81 25.46 3.64
C GLY A 625 -4.28 25.23 4.00
N ASP A 626 -5.20 26.08 3.52
CA ASP A 626 -6.65 25.89 3.70
C ASP A 626 -7.09 24.50 3.19
N SER A 627 -8.00 23.85 3.90
CA SER A 627 -8.73 22.71 3.35
C SER A 627 -9.67 23.15 2.21
N LEU A 628 -10.08 22.22 1.35
CA LEU A 628 -11.06 22.52 0.29
C LEU A 628 -12.34 23.16 0.84
N GLU A 629 -12.87 22.68 1.97
CA GLU A 629 -14.09 23.23 2.57
C GLU A 629 -13.89 24.66 3.10
N GLU A 630 -12.75 24.94 3.73
CA GLU A 630 -12.40 26.28 4.21
C GLU A 630 -12.22 27.26 3.05
N PHE A 631 -11.54 26.83 1.98
CA PHE A 631 -11.41 27.61 0.76
C PHE A 631 -12.78 27.93 0.15
N LEU A 632 -13.63 26.92 -0.05
CA LEU A 632 -14.92 27.09 -0.71
C LEU A 632 -15.83 28.07 0.05
N LYS A 633 -15.80 28.05 1.39
CA LYS A 633 -16.51 29.01 2.24
C LYS A 633 -16.03 30.46 2.06
N LYS A 634 -14.76 30.65 1.70
CA LYS A 634 -14.17 31.97 1.39
C LYS A 634 -14.46 32.38 -0.06
N ALA A 635 -14.46 31.42 -0.98
CA ALA A 635 -14.52 31.67 -2.42
C ALA A 635 -15.94 31.87 -2.96
N THR A 636 -16.97 31.28 -2.34
CA THR A 636 -18.37 31.48 -2.76
C THR A 636 -19.34 31.42 -1.58
N THR A 637 -20.42 32.21 -1.66
CA THR A 637 -21.54 32.14 -0.71
C THR A 637 -22.60 31.13 -1.12
N ASP A 638 -22.52 30.59 -2.34
CA ASP A 638 -23.50 29.63 -2.87
C ASP A 638 -23.24 28.24 -2.30
N LYS A 639 -24.14 27.79 -1.42
CA LYS A 639 -24.05 26.48 -0.76
C LYS A 639 -24.21 25.30 -1.73
N GLY A 640 -24.99 25.48 -2.79
CA GLY A 640 -25.17 24.45 -3.81
C GLY A 640 -23.89 24.25 -4.60
N LEU A 641 -23.24 25.36 -5.00
CA LEU A 641 -21.96 25.29 -5.70
C LEU A 641 -20.86 24.67 -4.82
N MET A 642 -20.78 25.06 -3.53
CA MET A 642 -19.84 24.44 -2.58
C MET A 642 -20.05 22.92 -2.50
N ARG A 643 -21.31 22.49 -2.47
CA ARG A 643 -21.65 21.06 -2.39
C ARG A 643 -21.26 20.30 -3.66
N VAL A 644 -21.57 20.84 -4.84
CA VAL A 644 -21.15 20.25 -6.14
C VAL A 644 -19.63 20.09 -6.19
N LEU A 645 -18.88 21.17 -5.91
CA LEU A 645 -17.41 21.15 -5.99
C LEU A 645 -16.75 20.21 -4.96
N THR A 646 -17.37 20.05 -3.78
CA THR A 646 -16.92 19.09 -2.76
C THR A 646 -17.15 17.65 -3.23
N CYS A 647 -18.35 17.34 -3.74
CA CYS A 647 -18.68 16.02 -4.27
C CYS A 647 -17.77 15.64 -5.45
N MET A 648 -17.51 16.57 -6.37
CA MET A 648 -16.58 16.36 -7.48
C MET A 648 -15.14 16.15 -7.00
N GLY A 649 -14.70 16.87 -5.96
CA GLY A 649 -13.41 16.64 -5.32
C GLY A 649 -13.28 15.23 -4.73
N GLU A 650 -14.34 14.67 -4.14
CA GLU A 650 -14.37 13.28 -3.65
C GLU A 650 -14.33 12.25 -4.79
N ALA A 651 -15.01 12.53 -5.91
CA ALA A 651 -14.92 11.70 -7.11
C ALA A 651 -13.50 11.67 -7.64
N ILE A 652 -12.85 12.83 -7.81
CA ILE A 652 -11.45 12.97 -8.25
C ILE A 652 -10.50 12.21 -7.32
N ARG A 653 -10.69 12.32 -6.00
CA ARG A 653 -9.89 11.57 -5.02
C ARG A 653 -9.98 10.06 -5.27
N THR A 654 -11.21 9.58 -5.48
CA THR A 654 -11.50 8.17 -5.70
C THR A 654 -10.95 7.68 -7.04
N ILE A 655 -11.15 8.45 -8.12
CA ILE A 655 -10.60 8.16 -9.45
C ILE A 655 -9.08 8.10 -9.38
N GLY A 656 -8.41 9.06 -8.72
CA GLY A 656 -6.96 9.05 -8.56
C GLY A 656 -6.42 7.80 -7.86
N TYR A 657 -7.13 7.28 -6.86
CA TYR A 657 -6.80 5.99 -6.26
C TYR A 657 -6.99 4.82 -7.23
N LYS A 658 -8.07 4.81 -8.01
CA LYS A 658 -8.37 3.75 -8.98
C LYS A 658 -7.39 3.74 -10.16
N VAL A 659 -7.03 4.90 -10.71
CA VAL A 659 -6.01 5.04 -11.76
C VAL A 659 -4.67 4.46 -11.30
N ARG A 660 -4.28 4.68 -10.04
CA ARG A 660 -3.02 4.12 -9.47
C ARG A 660 -3.03 2.60 -9.24
N THR A 661 -4.20 2.02 -9.03
CA THR A 661 -4.33 0.61 -8.59
C THR A 661 -4.91 -0.31 -9.65
N ALA A 662 -5.41 0.22 -10.77
CA ALA A 662 -5.92 -0.56 -11.88
C ALA A 662 -4.77 -1.21 -12.69
N SER A 663 -4.85 -2.52 -12.92
CA SER A 663 -3.92 -3.25 -13.78
C SER A 663 -4.23 -2.99 -15.24
N CYS A 664 -3.42 -2.20 -15.96
CA CYS A 664 -3.67 -1.82 -17.35
C CYS A 664 -3.12 -2.85 -18.35
N GLY A 665 -3.74 -4.04 -18.40
CA GLY A 665 -3.59 -4.97 -19.53
C GLY A 665 -4.51 -4.55 -20.69
N GLY A 666 -4.05 -4.63 -21.93
CA GLY A 666 -4.74 -4.07 -23.11
C GLY A 666 -6.27 -4.27 -23.16
N THR A 667 -7.01 -3.18 -23.36
CA THR A 667 -8.48 -3.09 -23.53
C THR A 667 -9.38 -3.68 -22.42
N ALA A 668 -8.82 -4.12 -21.30
CA ALA A 668 -9.57 -4.41 -20.08
C ALA A 668 -8.60 -4.49 -18.90
N CYS A 669 -8.78 -3.60 -17.92
CA CYS A 669 -8.00 -3.69 -16.70
C CYS A 669 -8.44 -4.91 -15.88
N VAL A 670 -7.51 -5.67 -15.29
CA VAL A 670 -7.83 -6.90 -14.52
C VAL A 670 -7.55 -6.71 -13.03
N ASN A 671 -8.57 -6.81 -12.18
CA ASN A 671 -8.43 -6.80 -10.73
C ASN A 671 -8.19 -8.24 -10.23
N SER A 672 -7.38 -8.37 -9.18
CA SER A 672 -6.96 -9.59 -8.51
C SER A 672 -8.10 -10.42 -7.86
N PHE A 673 -9.36 -10.00 -7.98
CA PHE A 673 -10.53 -10.60 -7.31
C PHE A 673 -11.57 -11.26 -8.24
N GLY A 674 -11.38 -11.23 -9.57
CA GLY A 674 -12.20 -12.03 -10.51
C GLY A 674 -13.59 -11.48 -10.87
N ASP A 675 -13.93 -10.26 -10.44
CA ASP A 675 -15.13 -9.55 -10.94
C ASP A 675 -14.89 -8.94 -12.34
N GLU A 676 -15.95 -8.80 -13.14
CA GLU A 676 -15.91 -8.05 -14.42
C GLU A 676 -15.50 -6.59 -14.15
N GLN A 677 -14.29 -6.20 -14.56
CA GLN A 677 -13.79 -4.84 -14.34
C GLN A 677 -14.15 -3.93 -15.52
N LEU A 678 -14.84 -2.84 -15.21
CA LEU A 678 -15.09 -1.71 -16.11
C LEU A 678 -13.76 -1.04 -16.52
N ALA A 679 -13.67 -0.56 -17.76
CA ALA A 679 -12.55 0.28 -18.21
C ALA A 679 -12.44 1.56 -17.34
N VAL A 680 -11.23 2.11 -17.21
CA VAL A 680 -10.93 3.17 -16.22
C VAL A 680 -11.70 4.46 -16.52
N ASP A 681 -11.90 4.76 -17.80
CA ASP A 681 -12.77 5.81 -18.33
C ASP A 681 -14.23 5.62 -17.89
N MET A 682 -14.82 4.45 -18.13
CA MET A 682 -16.20 4.11 -17.73
C MET A 682 -16.38 4.12 -16.20
N LEU A 683 -15.35 3.74 -15.46
CA LEU A 683 -15.35 3.82 -14.00
C LEU A 683 -15.33 5.28 -13.53
N ALA A 684 -14.48 6.11 -14.13
CA ALA A 684 -14.42 7.54 -13.82
C ALA A 684 -15.74 8.23 -14.15
N ASP A 685 -16.33 7.91 -15.31
CA ASP A 685 -17.64 8.38 -15.75
C ASP A 685 -18.72 8.10 -14.70
N LYS A 686 -18.84 6.83 -14.30
CA LYS A 686 -19.80 6.39 -13.28
C LYS A 686 -19.60 7.14 -11.95
N LEU A 687 -18.36 7.28 -11.47
CA LEU A 687 -18.06 7.94 -10.20
C LEU A 687 -18.44 9.43 -10.21
N LEU A 688 -18.29 10.10 -11.35
CA LEU A 688 -18.65 11.52 -11.51
C LEU A 688 -20.17 11.71 -11.53
N PHE A 689 -20.91 10.86 -12.28
CA PHE A 689 -22.37 10.87 -12.23
C PHE A 689 -22.91 10.61 -10.83
N GLU A 690 -22.40 9.58 -10.14
CA GLU A 690 -22.78 9.28 -8.75
C GLU A 690 -22.51 10.49 -7.84
N ALA A 691 -21.35 11.14 -7.94
CA ALA A 691 -21.03 12.31 -7.13
C ALA A 691 -21.99 13.48 -7.38
N LEU A 692 -22.40 13.70 -8.64
CA LEU A 692 -23.35 14.74 -9.00
C LEU A 692 -24.75 14.45 -8.49
N GLU A 693 -25.22 13.21 -8.54
CA GLU A 693 -26.49 12.79 -7.94
C GLU A 693 -26.50 13.01 -6.42
N HIS A 694 -25.40 12.64 -5.73
CA HIS A 694 -25.22 12.84 -4.29
C HIS A 694 -25.03 14.32 -3.89
N SER A 695 -24.77 15.20 -4.84
CA SER A 695 -24.71 16.64 -4.59
C SER A 695 -26.10 17.19 -4.25
N HIS A 696 -27.16 16.62 -4.84
CA HIS A 696 -28.54 17.12 -4.82
C HIS A 696 -28.73 18.54 -5.40
N PHE A 697 -27.70 19.13 -5.97
CA PHE A 697 -27.73 20.48 -6.58
C PHE A 697 -27.46 20.47 -8.08
N CYS A 698 -27.04 19.33 -8.64
CA CYS A 698 -26.92 19.15 -10.09
C CYS A 698 -28.30 18.77 -10.66
N LYS A 699 -28.83 19.56 -11.59
CA LYS A 699 -30.04 19.27 -12.36
C LYS A 699 -29.73 18.35 -13.53
N TYR A 700 -28.78 18.72 -14.39
CA TYR A 700 -28.37 17.92 -15.53
C TYR A 700 -26.86 17.69 -15.54
N ALA A 701 -26.46 16.46 -15.84
CA ALA A 701 -25.07 16.09 -16.08
C ALA A 701 -24.91 15.53 -17.50
N CYS A 702 -23.74 15.76 -18.09
CA CYS A 702 -23.41 15.25 -19.42
C CYS A 702 -21.93 14.88 -19.47
N SER A 703 -21.59 13.75 -20.08
CA SER A 703 -20.22 13.26 -20.17
C SER A 703 -19.74 13.19 -21.61
N GLU A 704 -18.43 13.31 -21.82
CA GLU A 704 -17.78 13.08 -23.11
C GLU A 704 -18.03 11.67 -23.68
N GLU A 705 -18.13 10.66 -22.80
CA GLU A 705 -18.39 9.25 -23.14
C GLU A 705 -19.86 9.02 -23.53
N VAL A 706 -20.78 9.76 -22.90
CA VAL A 706 -22.22 9.71 -23.12
C VAL A 706 -22.75 11.13 -23.27
N PRO A 707 -22.68 11.73 -24.48
CA PRO A 707 -23.00 13.13 -24.72
C PRO A 707 -24.52 13.36 -24.81
N GLU A 708 -25.23 12.91 -23.78
CA GLU A 708 -26.67 13.06 -23.60
C GLU A 708 -26.93 13.66 -22.21
N LEU A 709 -27.94 14.53 -22.12
CA LEU A 709 -28.34 15.13 -20.84
C LEU A 709 -28.97 14.08 -19.94
N GLN A 710 -28.36 13.84 -18.77
CA GLN A 710 -28.88 12.98 -17.73
C GLN A 710 -29.40 13.81 -16.55
N ASP A 711 -30.61 13.53 -16.09
CA ASP A 711 -31.22 14.21 -14.94
C ASP A 711 -30.64 13.66 -13.63
N MET A 712 -29.96 14.53 -12.87
CA MET A 712 -29.34 14.19 -11.58
C MET A 712 -30.24 14.50 -10.37
N GLY A 713 -31.46 15.01 -10.61
CA GLY A 713 -32.48 15.22 -9.57
C GLY A 713 -32.38 16.52 -8.78
N GLY A 714 -31.40 17.40 -9.08
CA GLY A 714 -31.29 18.73 -8.46
C GLY A 714 -32.32 19.75 -8.94
N PRO A 715 -32.42 20.91 -8.28
CA PRO A 715 -33.37 21.97 -8.64
C PRO A 715 -32.94 22.73 -9.91
N VAL A 716 -33.91 23.31 -10.63
CA VAL A 716 -33.61 24.22 -11.74
C VAL A 716 -33.18 25.60 -11.20
N GLU A 717 -34.00 26.20 -10.33
CA GLU A 717 -33.68 27.47 -9.70
C GLU A 717 -32.68 27.25 -8.55
N GLY A 718 -31.52 27.90 -8.64
CA GLY A 718 -30.43 27.73 -7.65
C GLY A 718 -29.68 26.40 -7.75
N GLY A 719 -29.94 25.58 -8.78
CA GLY A 719 -29.12 24.41 -9.10
C GLY A 719 -28.23 24.64 -10.32
N PHE A 720 -27.57 23.57 -10.76
CA PHE A 720 -26.48 23.63 -11.74
C PHE A 720 -26.58 22.52 -12.78
N SER A 721 -26.01 22.75 -13.95
CA SER A 721 -25.71 21.70 -14.91
C SER A 721 -24.21 21.51 -15.06
N VAL A 722 -23.75 20.27 -15.15
CA VAL A 722 -22.33 19.92 -15.16
C VAL A 722 -22.00 19.12 -16.41
N ALA A 723 -20.95 19.52 -17.11
CA ALA A 723 -20.40 18.75 -18.21
C ALA A 723 -18.97 18.35 -17.90
N PHE A 724 -18.57 17.13 -18.24
CA PHE A 724 -17.23 16.63 -17.92
C PHE A 724 -16.64 15.69 -18.97
N ASP A 725 -15.32 15.71 -19.07
CA ASP A 725 -14.52 14.62 -19.62
C ASP A 725 -14.05 13.77 -18.42
N PRO A 726 -14.49 12.51 -18.30
CA PRO A 726 -14.18 11.69 -17.14
C PRO A 726 -12.70 11.37 -17.02
N LEU A 727 -11.99 11.19 -18.15
CA LEU A 727 -10.59 10.79 -18.16
C LEU A 727 -9.85 11.14 -19.48
N ASP A 728 -9.43 12.38 -19.60
CA ASP A 728 -8.48 12.83 -20.61
C ASP A 728 -7.14 12.09 -20.48
N GLY A 729 -6.63 11.62 -21.62
CA GLY A 729 -5.42 10.82 -21.69
C GLY A 729 -5.61 9.33 -21.35
N SER A 730 -6.84 8.81 -21.37
CA SER A 730 -7.13 7.38 -21.15
C SER A 730 -6.23 6.43 -21.98
N SER A 731 -5.87 6.81 -23.21
CA SER A 731 -5.00 6.03 -24.10
C SER A 731 -3.52 5.96 -23.70
N ILE A 732 -3.08 6.76 -22.72
CA ILE A 732 -1.70 6.81 -22.24
C ILE A 732 -1.56 6.36 -20.78
N VAL A 733 -2.65 5.88 -20.15
CA VAL A 733 -2.65 5.38 -18.77
C VAL A 733 -1.67 4.20 -18.61
N ASP A 734 -1.64 3.27 -19.57
CA ASP A 734 -0.76 2.09 -19.56
C ASP A 734 0.73 2.44 -19.72
N THR A 735 1.02 3.59 -20.33
CA THR A 735 2.38 4.16 -20.42
C THR A 735 2.83 4.88 -19.13
N ASN A 736 1.97 4.90 -18.11
CA ASN A 736 2.21 5.52 -16.81
C ASN A 736 2.49 7.04 -16.91
N PHE A 737 1.85 7.71 -17.87
CA PHE A 737 1.86 9.17 -17.99
C PHE A 737 0.76 9.78 -17.11
N ALA A 738 0.88 11.08 -16.84
CA ALA A 738 -0.18 11.79 -16.14
C ALA A 738 -1.43 11.91 -17.03
N VAL A 739 -2.60 11.72 -16.43
CA VAL A 739 -3.93 11.81 -17.07
C VAL A 739 -4.85 12.64 -16.19
N GLY A 740 -6.08 12.94 -16.60
CA GLY A 740 -6.93 13.79 -15.75
C GLY A 740 -8.41 13.82 -16.08
N THR A 741 -9.20 14.36 -15.15
CA THR A 741 -10.63 14.63 -15.33
C THR A 741 -10.81 16.13 -15.57
N ILE A 742 -11.73 16.53 -16.43
CA ILE A 742 -12.09 17.93 -16.69
C ILE A 742 -13.59 18.11 -16.42
N PHE A 743 -14.00 19.19 -15.76
CA PHE A 743 -15.42 19.52 -15.69
C PHE A 743 -15.70 21.02 -15.60
N GLY A 744 -16.84 21.43 -16.16
CA GLY A 744 -17.41 22.77 -16.03
C GLY A 744 -18.78 22.75 -15.36
N VAL A 745 -19.12 23.81 -14.65
CA VAL A 745 -20.39 23.97 -13.92
C VAL A 745 -21.11 25.21 -14.43
N TRP A 746 -22.30 25.05 -14.99
CA TRP A 746 -23.19 26.12 -15.44
C TRP A 746 -24.38 26.27 -14.49
N PRO A 747 -24.91 27.49 -14.30
CA PRO A 747 -26.11 27.69 -13.51
C PRO A 747 -27.35 27.18 -14.25
N GLY A 748 -28.32 26.65 -13.52
CA GLY A 748 -29.61 26.22 -14.06
C GLY A 748 -29.56 24.85 -14.74
N ASP A 749 -30.31 24.72 -15.83
CA ASP A 749 -30.72 23.45 -16.44
C ASP A 749 -30.31 23.34 -17.92
N LYS A 750 -29.27 24.07 -18.35
CA LYS A 750 -28.83 24.11 -19.74
C LYS A 750 -27.32 23.95 -19.88
N LEU A 751 -26.94 23.20 -20.91
CA LEU A 751 -25.56 23.07 -21.39
C LEU A 751 -25.40 23.49 -22.87
N THR A 752 -26.49 23.92 -23.51
CA THR A 752 -26.52 24.49 -24.87
C THR A 752 -27.21 25.84 -24.88
N GLY A 753 -26.88 26.69 -25.87
CA GLY A 753 -27.30 28.09 -25.90
C GLY A 753 -26.67 28.94 -24.79
N VAL A 754 -25.60 28.42 -24.17
CA VAL A 754 -24.75 29.08 -23.17
C VAL A 754 -23.35 29.24 -23.74
N THR A 755 -22.55 30.11 -23.14
CA THR A 755 -21.14 30.30 -23.50
C THR A 755 -20.21 29.65 -22.48
N GLY A 756 -18.93 29.51 -22.83
CA GLY A 756 -17.91 29.12 -21.86
C GLY A 756 -17.81 30.10 -20.69
N GLY A 757 -18.06 31.39 -20.92
CA GLY A 757 -18.04 32.43 -19.90
C GLY A 757 -19.21 32.35 -18.91
N ASP A 758 -20.27 31.60 -19.21
CA ASP A 758 -21.43 31.44 -18.33
C ASP A 758 -21.20 30.45 -17.18
N GLN A 759 -20.11 29.68 -17.23
CA GLN A 759 -19.69 28.80 -16.15
C GLN A 759 -19.55 29.55 -14.82
N VAL A 760 -20.04 28.99 -13.72
CA VAL A 760 -19.83 29.50 -12.35
C VAL A 760 -18.57 28.93 -11.69
N ALA A 761 -18.12 27.77 -12.15
CA ALA A 761 -16.86 27.15 -11.77
C ALA A 761 -16.39 26.19 -12.86
N ALA A 762 -15.09 25.92 -12.91
CA ALA A 762 -14.50 24.85 -13.70
C ALA A 762 -13.31 24.27 -12.94
N ALA A 763 -13.01 23.00 -13.19
CA ALA A 763 -11.87 22.37 -12.56
C ALA A 763 -11.29 21.22 -13.38
N MET A 764 -10.07 20.83 -13.03
CA MET A 764 -9.46 19.59 -13.48
C MET A 764 -8.84 18.81 -12.32
N GLY A 765 -9.01 17.50 -12.35
CA GLY A 765 -8.26 16.56 -11.52
C GLY A 765 -7.07 16.04 -12.29
N VAL A 766 -5.86 16.11 -11.73
CA VAL A 766 -4.64 15.60 -12.37
C VAL A 766 -4.18 14.37 -11.62
N TYR A 767 -3.99 13.27 -12.34
CA TYR A 767 -3.55 11.98 -11.81
C TYR A 767 -2.15 11.68 -12.33
N GLY A 768 -1.13 11.95 -11.53
CA GLY A 768 0.26 11.60 -11.81
C GLY A 768 1.00 11.17 -10.54
N PRO A 769 2.32 11.44 -10.42
CA PRO A 769 3.07 11.21 -9.18
C PRO A 769 2.48 11.94 -7.96
N ARG A 770 1.69 12.99 -8.21
CA ARG A 770 0.84 13.67 -7.24
C ARG A 770 -0.58 13.67 -7.80
N THR A 771 -1.58 13.62 -6.92
CA THR A 771 -2.97 13.90 -7.30
C THR A 771 -3.33 15.31 -6.88
N THR A 772 -3.75 16.13 -7.84
CA THR A 772 -4.10 17.53 -7.59
C THR A 772 -5.47 17.85 -8.15
N TYR A 773 -6.18 18.75 -7.47
CA TYR A 773 -7.47 19.28 -7.89
C TYR A 773 -7.31 20.78 -8.14
N VAL A 774 -7.43 21.21 -9.39
CA VAL A 774 -7.18 22.58 -9.84
C VAL A 774 -8.51 23.25 -10.17
N LEU A 775 -8.88 24.30 -9.47
CA LEU A 775 -10.22 24.89 -9.45
C LEU A 775 -10.20 26.40 -9.74
N ALA A 776 -11.14 26.85 -10.57
CA ALA A 776 -11.49 28.25 -10.75
C ALA A 776 -12.97 28.48 -10.41
N ILE A 777 -13.26 29.57 -9.69
CA ILE A 777 -14.62 30.01 -9.38
C ILE A 777 -14.81 31.39 -10.01
N LYS A 778 -15.89 31.56 -10.78
CA LYS A 778 -16.19 32.81 -11.47
C LYS A 778 -16.36 33.94 -10.45
N GLY A 779 -15.62 35.03 -10.66
CA GLY A 779 -15.64 36.20 -9.77
C GLY A 779 -14.75 36.07 -8.53
N PHE A 780 -14.10 34.92 -8.32
CA PHE A 780 -13.02 34.79 -7.34
C PHE A 780 -11.66 34.85 -8.07
N PRO A 781 -10.73 35.74 -7.66
CA PRO A 781 -9.46 35.90 -8.37
C PRO A 781 -8.61 34.64 -8.35
N GLY A 782 -8.05 34.29 -9.51
CA GLY A 782 -7.05 33.23 -9.64
C GLY A 782 -7.63 31.84 -9.91
N THR A 783 -6.69 30.92 -10.09
CA THR A 783 -6.90 29.48 -10.20
C THR A 783 -6.11 28.78 -9.10
N HIS A 784 -6.73 27.83 -8.41
CA HIS A 784 -6.25 27.27 -7.15
C HIS A 784 -5.97 25.78 -7.26
N GLU A 785 -4.76 25.36 -6.89
CA GLU A 785 -4.32 23.96 -6.87
C GLU A 785 -4.42 23.40 -5.44
N PHE A 786 -5.13 22.30 -5.29
CA PHE A 786 -5.21 21.51 -4.06
C PHE A 786 -4.42 20.21 -4.24
N LEU A 787 -3.53 19.91 -3.30
CA LEU A 787 -2.84 18.63 -3.23
C LEU A 787 -3.65 17.65 -2.38
N LEU A 788 -3.81 16.42 -2.86
CA LEU A 788 -4.32 15.33 -2.05
C LEU A 788 -3.22 14.82 -1.12
N LEU A 789 -3.42 14.93 0.19
CA LEU A 789 -2.52 14.40 1.21
C LEU A 789 -2.76 12.90 1.45
N ASP A 790 -1.79 12.21 2.05
CA ASP A 790 -1.87 10.78 2.37
C ASP A 790 -3.05 10.44 3.30
N GLU A 791 -3.45 11.38 4.17
CA GLU A 791 -4.65 11.29 5.01
C GLU A 791 -5.98 11.35 4.24
N GLY A 792 -5.94 11.53 2.91
CA GLY A 792 -7.11 11.64 2.05
C GLY A 792 -7.77 13.03 2.02
N LYS A 793 -7.12 14.06 2.56
CA LYS A 793 -7.63 15.44 2.59
C LYS A 793 -7.04 16.31 1.49
N TRP A 794 -7.84 17.23 0.97
CA TRP A 794 -7.41 18.27 0.04
C TRP A 794 -6.83 19.47 0.78
N GLN A 795 -5.62 19.87 0.43
CA GLN A 795 -4.95 21.06 0.97
C GLN A 795 -4.60 22.03 -0.15
N HIS A 796 -4.97 23.31 -0.02
CA HIS A 796 -4.63 24.37 -0.95
C HIS A 796 -3.11 24.60 -0.94
N VAL A 797 -2.43 24.38 -2.07
CA VAL A 797 -0.96 24.47 -2.17
C VAL A 797 -0.47 25.59 -3.06
N LYS A 798 -1.30 26.10 -3.97
CA LYS A 798 -0.90 27.16 -4.91
C LYS A 798 -2.11 27.93 -5.43
N GLU A 799 -1.90 29.24 -5.59
CA GLU A 799 -2.78 30.17 -6.30
C GLU A 799 -1.99 30.73 -7.50
N THR A 800 -2.60 30.75 -8.68
CA THR A 800 -2.05 31.40 -9.88
C THR A 800 -2.99 32.52 -10.32
N THR A 801 -2.48 33.74 -10.45
CA THR A 801 -3.24 34.92 -10.90
C THR A 801 -2.65 35.62 -12.13
N ASP A 802 -1.49 35.17 -12.61
CA ASP A 802 -0.82 35.72 -13.79
C ASP A 802 -0.14 34.60 -14.60
N ILE A 803 -0.27 34.66 -15.93
CA ILE A 803 0.44 33.78 -16.86
C ILE A 803 1.25 34.68 -17.80
N GLY A 804 2.56 34.76 -17.52
CA GLY A 804 3.50 35.57 -18.27
C GLY A 804 4.04 34.89 -19.53
N GLU A 805 4.75 35.65 -20.35
CA GLU A 805 5.45 35.09 -21.51
C GLU A 805 6.56 34.12 -21.05
N GLY A 806 6.74 33.03 -21.79
CA GLY A 806 7.82 32.09 -21.49
C GLY A 806 8.02 31.01 -22.53
N LYS A 807 9.27 30.54 -22.60
CA LYS A 807 9.77 29.59 -23.60
C LYS A 807 9.35 28.13 -23.30
N LEU A 808 8.05 27.86 -23.29
CA LEU A 808 7.44 26.54 -23.11
C LEU A 808 6.28 26.38 -24.09
N PHE A 809 6.20 25.24 -24.79
CA PHE A 809 5.09 24.98 -25.70
C PHE A 809 4.66 23.51 -25.74
N SER A 810 3.38 23.30 -26.06
CA SER A 810 2.70 22.01 -26.11
C SER A 810 1.81 21.90 -27.35
N PRO A 811 2.27 21.25 -28.43
CA PRO A 811 1.51 21.12 -29.68
C PRO A 811 0.57 19.91 -29.64
N GLY A 812 -0.66 20.11 -29.15
CA GLY A 812 -1.73 19.10 -29.07
C GLY A 812 -2.15 18.46 -30.39
N ASN A 813 -1.83 19.08 -31.54
CA ASN A 813 -2.03 18.48 -32.85
C ASN A 813 -0.89 18.78 -33.83
N LEU A 814 0.32 18.32 -33.51
CA LEU A 814 1.50 18.54 -34.35
C LEU A 814 1.33 18.04 -35.81
N ARG A 815 0.45 17.06 -36.07
CA ARG A 815 0.19 16.56 -37.43
C ARG A 815 -0.37 17.61 -38.38
N ALA A 816 -1.05 18.63 -37.86
CA ALA A 816 -1.60 19.73 -38.66
C ALA A 816 -0.51 20.54 -39.38
N THR A 817 0.76 20.49 -38.95
CA THR A 817 1.85 21.22 -39.65
C THR A 817 2.12 20.68 -41.05
N PHE A 818 1.68 19.45 -41.37
CA PHE A 818 1.92 18.84 -42.68
C PHE A 818 1.21 19.59 -43.83
N ASP A 819 0.03 20.15 -43.56
CA ASP A 819 -0.83 20.80 -44.54
C ASP A 819 -1.46 22.12 -44.05
N ASN A 820 -1.04 22.62 -42.89
CA ASN A 820 -1.26 23.99 -42.43
C ASN A 820 0.09 24.73 -42.34
N PRO A 821 0.52 25.43 -43.40
CA PRO A 821 1.84 26.06 -43.46
C PRO A 821 2.01 27.18 -42.42
N ASP A 822 0.93 27.81 -41.98
CA ASP A 822 1.01 28.87 -40.96
C ASP A 822 1.19 28.27 -39.56
N TYR A 823 0.56 27.13 -39.28
CA TYR A 823 0.86 26.38 -38.06
C TYR A 823 2.28 25.81 -38.07
N ASP A 824 2.78 25.31 -39.21
CA ASP A 824 4.18 24.90 -39.35
C ASP A 824 5.16 26.06 -39.07
N LYS A 825 4.86 27.27 -39.57
CA LYS A 825 5.64 28.48 -39.24
C LYS A 825 5.66 28.74 -37.74
N LEU A 826 4.51 28.63 -37.05
CA LEU A 826 4.41 28.85 -35.61
C LEU A 826 5.24 27.84 -34.81
N ILE A 827 5.14 26.55 -35.14
CA ILE A 827 5.93 25.51 -34.49
C ILE A 827 7.43 25.71 -34.74
N ASN A 828 7.82 26.03 -35.97
CA ASN A 828 9.21 26.34 -36.32
C ASN A 828 9.74 27.57 -35.59
N TYR A 829 8.90 28.59 -35.36
CA TYR A 829 9.26 29.72 -34.51
C TYR A 829 9.60 29.25 -33.09
N TYR A 830 8.73 28.48 -32.43
CA TYR A 830 9.00 27.98 -31.08
C TYR A 830 10.30 27.17 -31.00
N VAL A 831 10.56 26.30 -31.99
CA VAL A 831 11.79 25.52 -32.07
C VAL A 831 13.02 26.40 -32.25
N LYS A 832 12.99 27.36 -33.19
CA LYS A 832 14.11 28.29 -33.45
C LYS A 832 14.41 29.17 -32.24
N GLU A 833 13.36 29.65 -31.58
CA GLU A 833 13.44 30.45 -30.36
C GLU A 833 13.79 29.63 -29.11
N LYS A 834 14.05 28.32 -29.25
CA LYS A 834 14.46 27.42 -28.15
C LYS A 834 13.40 27.31 -27.05
N TYR A 835 12.12 27.28 -27.42
CA TYR A 835 11.07 26.91 -26.50
C TYR A 835 11.23 25.45 -26.08
N THR A 836 10.97 25.18 -24.80
CA THR A 836 11.00 23.82 -24.28
C THR A 836 9.71 23.10 -24.69
N LEU A 837 9.82 22.08 -25.52
CA LEU A 837 8.70 21.19 -25.84
C LEU A 837 8.31 20.39 -24.59
N ARG A 838 7.05 20.48 -24.18
CA ARG A 838 6.47 19.64 -23.13
C ARG A 838 5.11 19.13 -23.58
N TYR A 839 5.11 17.93 -24.15
CA TYR A 839 3.92 17.29 -24.69
C TYR A 839 3.87 15.85 -24.20
N THR A 840 2.78 15.52 -23.52
CA THR A 840 2.55 14.19 -22.94
C THR A 840 1.54 13.39 -23.76
N GLY A 841 0.69 14.07 -24.53
CA GLY A 841 -0.41 13.46 -25.24
C GLY A 841 -1.73 13.42 -24.46
N GLY A 842 -1.74 13.86 -23.20
CA GLY A 842 -2.94 14.20 -22.44
C GLY A 842 -3.11 15.71 -22.36
N MET A 843 -4.31 16.23 -22.62
CA MET A 843 -4.58 17.66 -22.61
C MET A 843 -4.45 18.27 -21.21
N VAL A 844 -4.94 17.59 -20.17
CA VAL A 844 -4.90 18.02 -18.77
C VAL A 844 -3.48 18.32 -18.30
N PRO A 845 -2.50 17.39 -18.33
CA PRO A 845 -1.13 17.69 -17.93
C PRO A 845 -0.46 18.75 -18.81
N ASP A 846 -0.77 18.77 -20.11
CA ASP A 846 -0.17 19.69 -21.08
C ASP A 846 -0.65 21.14 -20.91
N VAL A 847 -1.90 21.34 -20.44
CA VAL A 847 -2.45 22.66 -20.09
C VAL A 847 -2.12 23.04 -18.64
N ASN A 848 -2.20 22.10 -17.69
CA ASN A 848 -1.95 22.37 -16.27
C ASN A 848 -0.54 22.91 -16.02
N GLN A 849 0.46 22.47 -16.79
CA GLN A 849 1.80 23.03 -16.67
C GLN A 849 1.87 24.53 -16.98
N ILE A 850 0.97 25.08 -17.81
CA ILE A 850 0.93 26.53 -18.10
C ILE A 850 0.52 27.28 -16.84
N ILE A 851 -0.47 26.77 -16.10
CA ILE A 851 -0.95 27.32 -14.82
C ILE A 851 0.12 27.17 -13.74
N VAL A 852 0.75 26.00 -13.63
CA VAL A 852 1.75 25.71 -12.59
C VAL A 852 3.08 26.43 -12.85
N LYS A 853 3.51 26.56 -14.11
CA LYS A 853 4.73 27.27 -14.50
C LYS A 853 4.50 28.75 -14.78
N GLU A 854 3.24 29.19 -14.78
CA GLU A 854 2.80 30.57 -14.99
C GLU A 854 3.29 31.13 -16.33
N LYS A 855 3.46 30.25 -17.34
CA LYS A 855 3.98 30.61 -18.66
C LYS A 855 3.80 29.53 -19.71
N GLY A 856 3.92 29.94 -20.96
CA GLY A 856 3.96 29.06 -22.14
C GLY A 856 2.66 29.05 -22.92
N ILE A 857 2.54 28.11 -23.85
CA ILE A 857 1.39 27.97 -24.74
C ILE A 857 1.06 26.50 -25.05
N PHE A 858 -0.22 26.17 -25.07
CA PHE A 858 -0.78 24.95 -25.63
C PHE A 858 -1.54 25.29 -26.91
N THR A 859 -1.37 24.50 -27.98
CA THR A 859 -2.07 24.70 -29.26
C THR A 859 -2.60 23.39 -29.82
N ASN A 860 -3.89 23.33 -30.14
CA ASN A 860 -4.52 22.23 -30.89
C ASN A 860 -5.27 22.82 -32.09
N VAL A 861 -4.61 22.78 -33.25
CA VAL A 861 -5.00 23.49 -34.48
C VAL A 861 -5.52 22.51 -35.52
N ILE A 862 -6.52 22.93 -36.31
CA ILE A 862 -7.01 22.14 -37.45
C ILE A 862 -6.19 22.35 -38.72
N SER A 863 -6.32 21.41 -39.65
CA SER A 863 -5.81 21.51 -41.00
C SER A 863 -6.79 20.87 -41.99
N PRO A 864 -6.62 21.03 -43.31
CA PRO A 864 -7.48 20.39 -44.30
C PRO A 864 -7.66 18.87 -44.10
N THR A 865 -6.60 18.17 -43.69
CA THR A 865 -6.62 16.72 -43.41
C THR A 865 -6.92 16.38 -41.95
N THR A 866 -6.77 17.31 -41.01
CA THR A 866 -6.97 17.06 -39.57
C THR A 866 -8.07 17.95 -38.99
N LYS A 867 -9.25 17.38 -38.79
CA LYS A 867 -10.41 18.06 -38.19
C LYS A 867 -10.23 18.33 -36.69
N ALA A 868 -11.04 19.25 -36.14
CA ALA A 868 -11.11 19.53 -34.71
C ALA A 868 -11.49 18.27 -33.94
N LYS A 869 -10.69 17.94 -32.92
CA LYS A 869 -10.90 16.75 -32.09
C LYS A 869 -11.53 17.06 -30.74
N LEU A 870 -11.17 18.18 -30.15
CA LEU A 870 -11.56 18.57 -28.80
C LEU A 870 -12.99 19.08 -28.78
N ARG A 871 -13.78 18.63 -27.80
CA ARG A 871 -15.17 19.02 -27.60
C ARG A 871 -15.25 20.28 -26.76
N LEU A 872 -15.97 21.28 -27.26
CA LEU A 872 -16.10 22.60 -26.66
C LEU A 872 -16.66 22.52 -25.23
N LEU A 873 -17.74 21.75 -25.05
CA LEU A 873 -18.45 21.66 -23.78
C LEU A 873 -17.66 20.93 -22.68
N PHE A 874 -17.03 19.80 -23.02
CA PHE A 874 -16.43 18.89 -22.02
C PHE A 874 -14.98 19.24 -21.68
N GLU A 875 -14.20 19.70 -22.67
CA GLU A 875 -12.75 19.89 -22.54
C GLU A 875 -12.37 21.37 -22.64
N VAL A 876 -12.82 22.05 -23.72
CA VAL A 876 -12.24 23.33 -24.11
C VAL A 876 -12.76 24.49 -23.25
N ALA A 877 -14.07 24.63 -23.07
CA ALA A 877 -14.64 25.71 -22.26
C ALA A 877 -14.21 25.64 -20.77
N PRO A 878 -14.19 24.47 -20.11
CA PRO A 878 -13.72 24.38 -18.72
C PRO A 878 -12.25 24.75 -18.55
N LEU A 879 -11.35 24.24 -19.41
CA LEU A 879 -9.93 24.60 -19.37
C LEU A 879 -9.70 26.07 -19.74
N GLY A 880 -10.52 26.64 -20.63
CA GLY A 880 -10.52 28.07 -20.92
C GLY A 880 -10.80 28.92 -19.68
N LEU A 881 -11.78 28.53 -18.86
CA LEU A 881 -12.07 29.27 -17.62
C LEU A 881 -10.90 29.20 -16.64
N LEU A 882 -10.29 28.02 -16.47
CA LEU A 882 -9.11 27.85 -15.61
C LEU A 882 -7.92 28.70 -16.06
N ILE A 883 -7.68 28.82 -17.36
CA ILE A 883 -6.57 29.60 -17.92
C ILE A 883 -6.83 31.11 -17.78
N GLU A 884 -8.03 31.59 -18.12
CA GLU A 884 -8.32 33.02 -18.05
C GLU A 884 -8.45 33.52 -16.60
N ASN A 885 -8.98 32.71 -15.67
CA ASN A 885 -8.94 33.03 -14.23
C ASN A 885 -7.51 33.07 -13.69
N ALA A 886 -6.59 32.28 -14.26
CA ALA A 886 -5.17 32.28 -13.93
C ALA A 886 -4.40 33.47 -14.53
N GLY A 887 -5.07 34.40 -15.23
CA GLY A 887 -4.45 35.56 -15.88
C GLY A 887 -3.93 35.29 -17.29
N GLY A 888 -4.21 34.10 -17.85
CA GLY A 888 -3.92 33.76 -19.24
C GLY A 888 -5.03 34.17 -20.21
N TYR A 889 -4.89 33.70 -21.45
CA TYR A 889 -5.82 33.98 -22.54
C TYR A 889 -6.11 32.69 -23.31
N SER A 890 -7.36 32.53 -23.76
CA SER A 890 -7.77 31.45 -24.67
C SER A 890 -8.13 32.01 -26.05
N SER A 891 -7.99 31.20 -27.10
CA SER A 891 -8.42 31.60 -28.45
C SER A 891 -8.80 30.40 -29.31
N ASP A 892 -9.89 30.50 -30.07
CA ASP A 892 -10.18 29.58 -31.19
C ASP A 892 -9.59 30.07 -32.52
N GLY A 893 -8.78 31.13 -32.50
CA GLY A 893 -8.23 31.83 -33.66
C GLY A 893 -8.95 33.12 -34.01
N HIS A 894 -10.18 33.33 -33.53
CA HIS A 894 -10.97 34.52 -33.83
C HIS A 894 -11.51 35.22 -32.58
N GLN A 895 -11.84 34.47 -31.54
CA GLN A 895 -12.40 34.98 -30.28
C GLN A 895 -11.90 34.16 -29.08
N SER A 896 -12.19 34.63 -27.86
CA SER A 896 -11.97 33.79 -26.66
C SER A 896 -12.87 32.56 -26.71
N ILE A 897 -12.40 31.44 -26.15
CA ILE A 897 -13.25 30.27 -25.94
C ILE A 897 -14.42 30.60 -25.00
N LEU A 898 -14.22 31.50 -24.04
CA LEU A 898 -15.28 31.90 -23.11
C LEU A 898 -16.40 32.67 -23.82
N ASP A 899 -16.13 33.30 -24.96
CA ASP A 899 -17.14 34.02 -25.75
C ASP A 899 -17.88 33.11 -26.74
N LYS A 900 -17.45 31.85 -26.88
CA LYS A 900 -18.03 30.91 -27.85
C LYS A 900 -19.31 30.28 -27.30
N GLU A 901 -20.41 30.46 -28.04
CA GLU A 901 -21.69 29.80 -27.76
C GLU A 901 -21.59 28.29 -28.06
N ILE A 902 -22.03 27.48 -27.11
CA ILE A 902 -22.15 26.02 -27.20
C ILE A 902 -23.51 25.70 -27.84
N LYS A 903 -23.51 25.32 -29.11
CA LYS A 903 -24.75 25.07 -29.85
C LYS A 903 -25.21 23.62 -29.71
N GLU A 904 -24.25 22.71 -29.72
CA GLU A 904 -24.46 21.26 -29.64
C GLU A 904 -23.53 20.66 -28.58
N LEU A 905 -23.95 19.57 -27.93
CA LEU A 905 -23.18 18.93 -26.85
C LEU A 905 -21.81 18.40 -27.35
N ASP A 906 -21.76 17.86 -28.57
CA ASP A 906 -20.54 17.32 -29.21
C ASP A 906 -19.89 18.34 -30.18
N GLU A 907 -20.12 19.64 -29.98
CA GLU A 907 -19.48 20.68 -30.80
C GLU A 907 -17.96 20.65 -30.60
N ARG A 908 -17.18 20.63 -31.70
CA ARG A 908 -15.72 20.56 -31.65
C ARG A 908 -15.06 21.83 -32.12
N THR A 909 -13.95 22.19 -31.49
CA THR A 909 -13.19 23.40 -31.86
C THR A 909 -11.69 23.17 -31.77
N GLN A 910 -10.94 23.97 -32.51
CA GLN A 910 -9.53 24.20 -32.22
C GLN A 910 -9.37 25.15 -31.04
N VAL A 911 -8.20 25.16 -30.43
CA VAL A 911 -7.89 26.05 -29.31
C VAL A 911 -6.40 26.34 -29.16
N ALA A 912 -6.10 27.53 -28.63
CA ALA A 912 -4.84 27.87 -27.99
C ALA A 912 -5.09 28.42 -26.57
N TYR A 913 -4.21 28.05 -25.63
CA TYR A 913 -4.16 28.60 -24.27
C TYR A 913 -2.75 29.08 -23.98
N GLY A 914 -2.60 30.26 -23.38
CA GLY A 914 -1.28 30.73 -22.97
C GLY A 914 -1.30 32.15 -22.45
N SER A 915 -0.11 32.75 -22.40
CA SER A 915 0.02 34.18 -22.09
C SER A 915 -0.53 35.06 -23.22
N LYS A 916 -0.76 36.34 -22.91
CA LYS A 916 -1.24 37.33 -23.89
C LYS A 916 -0.41 37.36 -25.18
N GLU A 917 0.91 37.46 -25.05
CA GLU A 917 1.83 37.59 -26.19
C GLU A 917 1.89 36.31 -27.02
N GLU A 918 1.80 35.14 -26.37
CA GLU A 918 1.73 33.85 -27.07
C GLU A 918 0.42 33.70 -27.88
N ILE A 919 -0.70 34.18 -27.34
CA ILE A 919 -1.99 34.19 -28.07
C ILE A 919 -1.98 35.22 -29.21
N ILE A 920 -1.38 36.40 -29.02
CA ILE A 920 -1.17 37.36 -30.11
C ILE A 920 -0.38 36.70 -31.24
N ARG A 921 0.73 36.03 -30.91
CA ARG A 921 1.58 35.35 -31.88
C ARG A 921 0.85 34.22 -32.60
N PHE A 922 0.07 33.42 -31.87
CA PHE A 922 -0.79 32.38 -32.45
C PHE A 922 -1.78 32.97 -33.46
N GLU A 923 -2.54 34.00 -33.06
CA GLU A 923 -3.55 34.63 -33.92
C GLU A 923 -2.94 35.34 -35.14
N GLU A 924 -1.84 36.10 -34.95
CA GLU A 924 -1.15 36.78 -36.05
C GLU A 924 -0.55 35.80 -37.05
N THR A 925 0.05 34.69 -36.57
CA THR A 925 0.70 33.73 -37.46
C THR A 925 -0.32 32.96 -38.29
N LEU A 926 -1.43 32.51 -37.69
CA LEU A 926 -2.43 31.69 -38.38
C LEU A 926 -3.50 32.50 -39.11
N TYR A 927 -3.83 33.71 -38.64
CA TYR A 927 -4.98 34.48 -39.13
C TYR A 927 -4.63 35.93 -39.53
N GLY A 928 -3.35 36.31 -39.45
CA GLY A 928 -2.83 37.59 -39.94
C GLY A 928 -3.12 38.81 -39.06
N LYS A 929 -3.91 38.66 -38.00
CA LYS A 929 -4.21 39.72 -37.02
C LYS A 929 -4.58 39.09 -35.68
N SER A 930 -4.28 39.78 -34.58
CA SER A 930 -4.77 39.41 -33.25
C SER A 930 -5.84 40.37 -32.75
N ARG A 931 -6.84 39.83 -32.04
CA ARG A 931 -7.87 40.60 -31.34
C ARG A 931 -7.34 41.33 -30.10
N LEU A 932 -6.21 40.87 -29.55
CA LEU A 932 -5.63 41.36 -28.30
C LEU A 932 -4.70 42.58 -28.51
N LYS A 933 -4.54 43.00 -29.76
CA LYS A 933 -3.68 44.11 -30.15
C LYS A 933 -4.50 45.37 -30.42
N GLU A 934 -4.13 46.48 -29.79
CA GLU A 934 -4.73 47.78 -30.09
C GLU A 934 -4.46 48.20 -31.54
N ALA A 935 -5.41 48.90 -32.16
CA ALA A 935 -5.33 49.36 -33.54
C ALA A 935 -4.11 50.29 -33.73
N GLY A 936 -3.00 49.74 -34.25
CA GLY A 936 -1.75 50.48 -34.52
C GLY A 936 -0.45 49.81 -34.03
N GLY A 937 -0.49 48.67 -33.33
CA GLY A 937 0.71 47.98 -32.85
C GLY A 937 1.49 47.20 -33.93
N VAL A 938 2.82 47.36 -33.98
CA VAL A 938 3.75 46.64 -34.89
C VAL A 938 3.69 45.12 -34.67
N PRO A 939 3.62 44.26 -35.72
CA PRO A 939 3.64 42.78 -35.62
C PRO A 939 4.70 42.25 -34.66
N VAL A 940 4.32 41.34 -33.76
CA VAL A 940 5.28 40.71 -32.83
C VAL A 940 6.03 39.63 -33.62
N GLY A 941 7.06 40.03 -34.36
CA GLY A 941 7.81 39.14 -35.25
C GLY A 941 8.50 39.81 -36.45
N ALA A 942 8.41 41.14 -36.61
CA ALA A 942 9.14 41.86 -37.65
C ALA A 942 10.54 42.31 -37.17
N ALA A 943 11.42 41.37 -36.82
CA ALA A 943 12.86 41.61 -36.73
C ALA A 943 13.67 40.29 -36.85
N ALA A 944 14.17 40.06 -38.07
CA ALA A 944 15.27 39.20 -38.53
C ALA A 944 15.29 37.71 -38.14
#